data_AF-A0A162R1M2-F1
#
_entry.id   AF-A0A162R1M2-F1
#
_cell.length_a   1.000
_cell.length_b   1.000
_cell.length_c   1.000
_cell.angle_alpha   90.00
_cell.angle_beta   90.00
_cell.angle_gamma   90.00
#
_symmetry.space_group_name_H-M   'P 1'
#
loop_
_entity.id
_entity.type
_entity.pdbx_description
1 polymer ?
#
loop_
_entity_poly.entity_id
_entity_poly.type
_entity_poly.pdbx_seq_one_letter_code
_entity_poly.pdbx_strand_id
1 'polypeptide(L)'
;MPPSSGELWGHHVMPSSVIVDCLMPNGIIIQLACVRDAPLNVIKGDLWREAKKHPLFFLLGDPSTYIFVSISHDAEHEEFYDESRRLCDLRLFLPILKVIEPQGNKMEKILNSEIGLAVGVAVHELDEMKDPEVQDFRRNIMQVCKECVELRDIGGLETQALFAYPAEVESKSGLPKSIESKLDRGEIILCIWQLANEGADQQKLTVRVSKDAFTETVVAEAIGKKSKSLRMSREQQMQLIDEHQKNYVLKVCGTQEFLLKRHPICQYKYIRQCLAKGEIPQLCLYSRRDVYASLPENTLHIPSYMRRTLPTPPTGSSISLWQLNSSFRVHILWATYVNVRDVDMIYVRAGLYHGQEPLCSTQESQQVPFNFPKWHQWLTFDLNLTDLPRGARLCLSICSVTKRKKREEHCMLAWGNINMFDYRNSLLTGKVSLTLWTVPKGMDALLNHLGTTGSNPNKDAPCLEVEFDRFAPTVSFPDGFAVEDYGRFVTSIPLVESALPTDSAKLSSNVESLLEIQAKDPLSELSEQEKDMLWDMRHVCCKKVPDALPKLLEAVKWNSRDNVAQMFLLLNVWPPVSPETALELLDCKYADPFVRKLAVRWLDKSLTDDTLSQFLLQLVQTLKYEPYLDNELSRFLLKRSLLNKKIGMTFFLLAFKS
;
A
#
# COMPACT_ATOMS: atom_id res chain seq x y z
N MET A 1 13.54 11.09 7.83
CA MET A 1 13.87 12.04 6.74
C MET A 1 15.09 12.84 7.17
N PRO A 2 16.06 13.03 6.27
CA PRO A 2 17.28 13.78 6.60
C PRO A 2 16.94 15.22 7.01
N PRO A 3 17.63 15.79 8.01
CA PRO A 3 17.37 17.16 8.49
C PRO A 3 17.64 18.24 7.43
N SER A 4 18.40 17.91 6.38
CA SER A 4 18.64 18.77 5.22
C SER A 4 19.06 17.96 3.98
N SER A 5 18.84 18.50 2.79
CA SER A 5 19.32 17.95 1.51
C SER A 5 20.75 18.34 1.16
N GLY A 6 21.55 18.77 2.14
CA GLY A 6 22.93 19.23 1.90
C GLY A 6 23.90 18.10 1.56
N GLU A 7 24.99 18.44 0.88
CA GLU A 7 26.06 17.52 0.51
C GLU A 7 26.90 17.06 1.71
N LEU A 8 26.99 17.92 2.74
CA LEU A 8 27.68 17.65 4.00
C LEU A 8 26.82 18.17 5.16
N TRP A 9 26.87 17.54 6.33
CA TRP A 9 26.13 18.03 7.50
C TRP A 9 26.47 19.50 7.80
N GLY A 10 25.44 20.34 7.94
CA GLY A 10 25.60 21.78 8.19
C GLY A 10 26.00 22.61 6.95
N HIS A 11 26.24 21.99 5.79
CA HIS A 11 26.64 22.67 4.57
C HIS A 11 25.82 22.17 3.37
N HIS A 12 25.04 23.07 2.76
CA HIS A 12 24.26 22.72 1.58
C HIS A 12 25.11 22.26 0.40
N VAL A 13 26.29 22.86 0.23
CA VAL A 13 27.18 22.62 -0.90
C VAL A 13 28.61 22.46 -0.36
N MET A 14 29.29 21.38 -0.75
CA MET A 14 30.70 21.20 -0.43
C MET A 14 31.56 22.23 -1.18
N PRO A 15 32.64 22.75 -0.57
CA PRO A 15 33.66 23.51 -1.29
C PRO A 15 34.20 22.74 -2.52
N SER A 16 34.71 23.46 -3.52
CA SER A 16 35.26 22.82 -4.74
C SER A 16 36.37 21.81 -4.44
N SER A 17 37.16 22.08 -3.40
CA SER A 17 38.12 21.13 -2.84
C SER A 17 37.88 20.98 -1.33
N VAL A 18 37.80 19.73 -0.88
CA VAL A 18 37.56 19.35 0.52
C VAL A 18 38.67 18.42 0.97
N ILE A 19 39.20 18.66 2.17
CA ILE A 19 40.11 17.71 2.81
C ILE A 19 39.28 16.59 3.40
N VAL A 20 39.53 15.37 2.95
CA VAL A 20 38.87 14.15 3.41
C VAL A 20 39.84 13.35 4.26
N ASP A 21 39.44 13.00 5.48
CA ASP A 21 40.22 12.12 6.34
C ASP A 21 39.98 10.66 5.93
N CYS A 22 40.98 10.03 5.35
CA CYS A 22 40.93 8.63 4.92
C CYS A 22 41.50 7.72 6.01
N LEU A 23 40.63 6.92 6.64
CA LEU A 23 41.00 5.96 7.68
C LEU A 23 41.39 4.62 7.03
N MET A 24 42.68 4.31 7.00
CA MET A 24 43.23 3.14 6.31
C MET A 24 43.13 1.86 7.17
N PRO A 25 43.08 0.66 6.55
CA PRO A 25 42.97 -0.62 7.29
C PRO A 25 44.16 -0.93 8.19
N ASN A 26 45.33 -0.37 7.88
CA ASN A 26 46.56 -0.50 8.66
C ASN A 26 46.65 0.48 9.86
N GLY A 27 45.57 1.22 10.15
CA GLY A 27 45.48 2.15 11.28
C GLY A 27 46.04 3.55 11.02
N ILE A 28 46.49 3.84 9.80
CA ILE A 28 46.98 5.17 9.40
C ILE A 28 45.82 6.05 8.95
N ILE A 29 45.86 7.34 9.30
CA ILE A 29 44.95 8.37 8.79
C ILE A 29 45.71 9.20 7.74
N ILE A 30 45.13 9.32 6.55
CA ILE A 30 45.68 10.12 5.45
C ILE A 30 44.70 11.24 5.14
N GLN A 31 45.14 12.49 5.20
CA GLN A 31 44.32 13.64 4.81
C GLN A 31 44.51 13.88 3.31
N LEU A 32 43.45 13.67 2.52
CA LEU A 32 43.49 13.78 1.07
C LEU A 32 42.68 14.99 0.60
N ALA A 33 43.29 15.88 -0.17
CA ALA A 33 42.56 16.97 -0.82
C ALA A 33 41.80 16.42 -2.03
N CYS A 34 40.48 16.34 -1.91
CA CYS A 34 39.59 15.80 -2.94
C CYS A 34 38.83 16.93 -3.63
N VAL A 35 38.54 16.77 -4.92
CA VAL A 35 37.57 17.62 -5.62
C VAL A 35 36.16 17.08 -5.33
N ARG A 36 35.19 17.96 -5.07
CA ARG A 36 33.83 17.53 -4.68
C ARG A 36 33.13 16.65 -5.72
N ASP A 37 33.38 16.90 -7.01
CA ASP A 37 32.81 16.15 -8.13
C ASP A 37 33.61 14.88 -8.47
N ALA A 38 34.69 14.58 -7.73
CA ALA A 38 35.51 13.41 -8.01
C ALA A 38 34.75 12.12 -7.65
N PRO A 39 34.72 11.13 -8.55
CA PRO A 39 34.17 9.83 -8.25
C PRO A 39 35.07 9.05 -7.29
N LEU A 40 34.47 8.17 -6.50
CA LEU A 40 35.17 7.39 -5.48
C LEU A 40 36.31 6.54 -6.03
N ASN A 41 36.20 6.01 -7.25
CA ASN A 41 37.28 5.24 -7.89
C ASN A 41 38.54 6.09 -8.12
N VAL A 42 38.38 7.37 -8.48
CA VAL A 42 39.48 8.34 -8.64
C VAL A 42 40.08 8.68 -7.29
N ILE A 43 39.24 8.98 -6.29
CA ILE A 43 39.67 9.25 -4.91
C ILE A 43 40.46 8.06 -4.35
N LYS A 44 40.01 6.84 -4.58
CA LYS A 44 40.70 5.61 -4.15
C LYS A 44 42.06 5.44 -4.84
N GLY A 45 42.14 5.72 -6.14
CA GLY A 45 43.40 5.70 -6.88
C GLY A 45 44.43 6.69 -6.34
N ASP A 46 44.00 7.92 -6.06
CA ASP A 46 44.86 8.96 -5.48
C ASP A 46 45.25 8.63 -4.03
N LEU A 47 44.32 8.10 -3.24
CA LEU A 47 44.59 7.62 -1.87
C LEU A 47 45.66 6.53 -1.84
N TRP A 48 45.62 5.54 -2.75
CA TRP A 48 46.65 4.50 -2.82
C TRP A 48 48.01 5.03 -3.30
N ARG A 49 48.01 6.06 -4.15
CA ARG A 49 49.25 6.74 -4.56
C ARG A 49 49.87 7.48 -3.37
N GLU A 50 49.05 8.11 -2.54
CA GLU A 50 49.50 8.82 -1.34
C GLU A 50 49.93 7.84 -0.23
N ALA A 51 49.18 6.76 0.00
CA ALA A 51 49.46 5.76 1.03
C ALA A 51 50.86 5.13 0.90
N LYS A 52 51.44 5.06 -0.31
CA LYS A 52 52.82 4.60 -0.53
C LYS A 52 53.88 5.42 0.21
N LYS A 53 53.56 6.67 0.56
CA LYS A 53 54.46 7.57 1.29
C LYS A 53 54.35 7.41 2.81
N HIS A 54 53.39 6.63 3.30
CA HIS A 54 53.13 6.44 4.72
C HIS A 54 53.68 5.10 5.24
N PRO A 55 53.95 4.98 6.56
CA PRO A 55 54.36 3.73 7.18
C PRO A 55 53.33 2.61 6.99
N LEU A 56 53.79 1.36 7.11
CA LEU A 56 52.93 0.16 7.07
C LEU A 56 52.15 -0.01 5.75
N PHE A 57 52.58 0.62 4.65
CA PHE A 57 51.97 0.43 3.32
C PHE A 57 51.99 -1.04 2.88
N PHE A 58 53.02 -1.80 3.24
CA PHE A 58 53.16 -3.23 2.90
C PHE A 58 52.05 -4.13 3.50
N LEU A 59 51.27 -3.63 4.46
CA LEU A 59 50.11 -4.33 5.01
C LEU A 59 48.83 -4.14 4.16
N LEU A 60 48.85 -3.20 3.20
CA LEU A 60 47.71 -2.92 2.34
C LEU A 60 47.77 -3.83 1.10
N GLY A 61 46.62 -4.43 0.77
CA GLY A 61 46.43 -5.18 -0.47
C GLY A 61 46.16 -4.29 -1.70
N ASP A 62 45.65 -4.92 -2.75
CA ASP A 62 45.24 -4.22 -3.96
C ASP A 62 44.02 -3.32 -3.69
N PRO A 63 43.96 -2.08 -4.21
CA PRO A 63 42.81 -1.21 -4.02
C PRO A 63 41.46 -1.83 -4.43
N SER A 64 41.44 -2.80 -5.35
CA SER A 64 40.21 -3.49 -5.76
C SER A 64 39.61 -4.39 -4.69
N THR A 65 40.37 -4.78 -3.66
CA THR A 65 39.88 -5.63 -2.56
C THR A 65 39.20 -4.82 -1.46
N TYR A 66 39.22 -3.48 -1.55
CA TYR A 66 38.66 -2.58 -0.56
C TYR A 66 37.51 -1.75 -1.12
N ILE A 67 36.64 -1.32 -0.22
CA ILE A 67 35.57 -0.34 -0.46
C ILE A 67 35.68 0.80 0.56
N PHE A 68 34.98 1.90 0.30
CA PHE A 68 34.80 2.96 1.27
C PHE A 68 33.56 2.73 2.14
N VAL A 69 33.64 3.17 3.38
CA VAL A 69 32.53 3.27 4.34
C VAL A 69 32.58 4.63 5.00
N SER A 70 31.42 5.23 5.22
CA SER A 70 31.33 6.45 6.02
C SER A 70 30.01 6.51 6.78
N ILE A 71 29.84 7.59 7.54
CA ILE A 71 28.60 7.92 8.21
C ILE A 71 27.87 8.93 7.34
N SER A 72 26.67 8.59 6.88
CA SER A 72 25.82 9.50 6.11
C SER A 72 25.14 10.51 7.02
N HIS A 73 24.49 11.52 6.45
CA HIS A 73 23.71 12.51 7.19
C HIS A 73 22.52 11.94 7.96
N ASP A 74 22.14 10.68 7.68
CA ASP A 74 21.09 9.95 8.37
C ASP A 74 21.66 9.24 9.62
N ALA A 75 22.92 9.50 9.97
CA ALA A 75 23.69 8.84 11.02
C ALA A 75 23.92 7.34 10.77
N GLU A 76 23.86 6.93 9.51
CA GLU A 76 23.97 5.53 9.10
C GLU A 76 25.35 5.16 8.58
N HIS A 77 25.79 3.95 8.90
CA HIS A 77 27.01 3.37 8.33
C HIS A 77 26.75 2.90 6.89
N GLU A 78 27.16 3.71 5.91
CA GLU A 78 26.96 3.43 4.48
C GLU A 78 28.22 2.81 3.87
N GLU A 79 28.07 1.64 3.26
CA GLU A 79 29.12 0.97 2.49
C GLU A 79 28.99 1.32 1.00
N PHE A 80 29.99 2.00 0.44
CA PHE A 80 29.96 2.51 -0.93
C PHE A 80 30.52 1.49 -1.92
N TYR A 81 29.62 0.68 -2.48
CA TYR A 81 29.97 -0.31 -3.50
C TYR A 81 30.04 0.26 -4.93
N ASP A 82 29.21 1.27 -5.23
CA ASP A 82 29.26 1.98 -6.50
C ASP A 82 30.30 3.10 -6.42
N GLU A 83 31.50 2.79 -6.89
CA GLU A 83 32.61 3.74 -6.89
C GLU A 83 32.54 4.79 -8.02
N SER A 84 31.48 4.76 -8.85
CA SER A 84 31.21 5.82 -9.82
C SER A 84 30.55 7.06 -9.19
N ARG A 85 29.98 6.91 -7.99
CA ARG A 85 29.38 8.01 -7.23
C ARG A 85 30.42 9.07 -6.90
N ARG A 86 30.01 10.34 -7.01
CA ARG A 86 30.82 11.51 -6.68
C ARG A 86 30.79 11.78 -5.18
N LEU A 87 31.87 12.36 -4.64
CA LEU A 87 32.00 12.68 -3.21
C LEU A 87 30.83 13.53 -2.68
N CYS A 88 30.39 14.54 -3.44
CA CYS A 88 29.25 15.39 -3.08
C CYS A 88 27.91 14.63 -3.02
N ASP A 89 27.77 13.53 -3.78
CA ASP A 89 26.54 12.74 -3.87
C ASP A 89 26.44 11.69 -2.75
N LEU A 90 27.44 11.62 -1.85
CA LEU A 90 27.48 10.66 -0.74
C LEU A 90 26.74 11.11 0.52
N ARG A 91 26.32 12.39 0.59
CA ARG A 91 25.57 12.95 1.72
C ARG A 91 26.25 12.66 3.06
N LEU A 92 27.55 12.93 3.15
CA LEU A 92 28.36 12.57 4.31
C LEU A 92 27.99 13.40 5.54
N PHE A 93 28.09 12.81 6.73
CA PHE A 93 28.00 13.57 7.97
C PHE A 93 29.27 14.40 8.20
N LEU A 94 30.44 13.78 8.02
CA LEU A 94 31.74 14.42 8.06
C LEU A 94 32.55 13.99 6.82
N PRO A 95 33.52 14.80 6.35
CA PRO A 95 34.36 14.43 5.22
C PRO A 95 35.39 13.37 5.64
N ILE A 96 34.92 12.18 6.01
CA ILE A 96 35.71 11.05 6.48
C ILE A 96 35.36 9.86 5.60
N LEU A 97 36.35 9.13 5.12
CA LEU A 97 36.15 7.86 4.41
C LEU A 97 37.00 6.78 5.08
N LYS A 98 36.37 5.72 5.58
CA LYS A 98 37.05 4.54 6.09
C LYS A 98 37.20 3.51 4.99
N VAL A 99 38.38 2.94 4.87
CA VAL A 99 38.67 1.85 3.92
C VAL A 99 38.50 0.53 4.65
N ILE A 100 37.69 -0.38 4.10
CA ILE A 100 37.49 -1.74 4.66
C ILE A 100 37.50 -2.79 3.56
N GLU A 101 37.73 -4.04 3.96
CA GLU A 101 37.42 -5.20 3.12
C GLU A 101 35.93 -5.52 3.24
N PRO A 102 35.19 -5.69 2.13
CA PRO A 102 33.74 -5.92 2.17
C PRO A 102 33.43 -7.28 2.80
N GLN A 103 32.57 -7.29 3.82
CA GLN A 103 32.08 -8.53 4.46
C GLN A 103 30.67 -8.89 3.97
N GLY A 104 30.38 -10.19 3.82
CA GLY A 104 29.05 -10.69 3.44
C GLY A 104 28.80 -10.74 1.93
N ASN A 105 27.53 -10.91 1.52
CA ASN A 105 27.15 -11.02 0.11
C ASN A 105 27.12 -9.63 -0.55
N LYS A 106 28.12 -9.34 -1.38
CA LYS A 106 28.26 -8.07 -2.11
C LYS A 106 27.01 -7.70 -2.92
N MET A 107 26.41 -8.65 -3.62
CA MET A 107 25.25 -8.38 -4.49
C MET A 107 24.00 -7.99 -3.68
N GLU A 108 23.77 -8.68 -2.55
CA GLU A 108 22.67 -8.35 -1.64
C GLU A 108 22.86 -6.98 -0.98
N LYS A 109 24.09 -6.64 -0.60
CA LYS A 109 24.39 -5.33 -0.01
C LYS A 109 24.22 -4.17 -1.00
N ILE A 110 24.65 -4.35 -2.25
CA ILE A 110 24.39 -3.38 -3.33
C ILE A 110 22.88 -3.17 -3.49
N LEU A 111 22.12 -4.26 -3.63
CA LEU A 111 20.66 -4.20 -3.78
C LEU A 111 19.99 -3.54 -2.56
N ASN A 112 20.41 -3.86 -1.35
CA ASN A 112 19.88 -3.24 -0.13
C ASN A 112 20.18 -1.73 -0.07
N SER A 113 21.36 -1.31 -0.55
CA SER A 113 21.70 0.11 -0.68
C SER A 113 20.80 0.82 -1.69
N GLU A 114 20.56 0.21 -2.86
CA GLU A 114 19.66 0.76 -3.88
C GLU A 114 18.21 0.88 -3.38
N ILE A 115 17.70 -0.16 -2.72
CA ILE A 115 16.39 -0.15 -2.08
C ILE A 115 16.32 0.95 -1.02
N GLY A 116 17.34 1.05 -0.16
CA GLY A 116 17.39 2.05 0.91
C GLY A 116 17.41 3.48 0.37
N LEU A 117 18.15 3.75 -0.71
CA LEU A 117 18.15 5.05 -1.39
C LEU A 117 16.79 5.38 -2.01
N ALA A 118 16.12 4.38 -2.61
CA ALA A 118 14.81 4.58 -3.23
C ALA A 118 13.74 4.90 -2.16
N VAL A 119 13.65 4.05 -1.12
CA VAL A 119 12.65 4.13 -0.04
C VAL A 119 12.94 5.29 0.92
N GLY A 120 14.22 5.62 1.14
CA GLY A 120 14.65 6.64 2.11
C GLY A 120 14.78 6.12 3.55
N VAL A 121 14.85 4.80 3.73
CA VAL A 121 15.06 4.11 5.01
C VAL A 121 16.03 2.96 4.77
N ALA A 122 17.03 2.78 5.64
CA ALA A 122 18.02 1.73 5.44
C ALA A 122 17.42 0.33 5.71
N VAL A 123 17.72 -0.64 4.85
CA VAL A 123 17.12 -1.99 4.95
C VAL A 123 17.48 -2.69 6.26
N HIS A 124 18.67 -2.43 6.82
CA HIS A 124 19.11 -3.06 8.07
C HIS A 124 18.31 -2.57 9.29
N GLU A 125 17.75 -1.35 9.27
CA GLU A 125 16.85 -0.88 10.34
C GLU A 125 15.66 -1.84 10.51
N LEU A 126 15.13 -2.36 9.39
CA LEU A 126 14.07 -3.36 9.38
C LEU A 126 14.53 -4.74 9.89
N ASP A 127 15.81 -5.07 9.75
CA ASP A 127 16.39 -6.31 10.28
C ASP A 127 16.54 -6.25 11.81
N GLU A 128 16.73 -5.05 12.37
CA GLU A 128 16.86 -4.81 13.81
C GLU A 128 15.53 -4.72 14.55
N MET A 129 14.41 -4.52 13.82
CA MET A 129 13.07 -4.48 14.41
C MET A 129 12.72 -5.81 15.08
N LYS A 130 12.41 -5.76 16.37
CA LYS A 130 12.04 -6.93 17.18
C LYS A 130 10.58 -7.34 17.07
N ASP A 131 9.76 -6.53 16.40
CA ASP A 131 8.34 -6.80 16.24
C ASP A 131 8.12 -8.04 15.34
N PRO A 132 7.49 -9.11 15.86
CA PRO A 132 7.24 -10.31 15.08
C PRO A 132 6.29 -10.08 13.90
N GLU A 133 5.37 -9.11 13.97
CA GLU A 133 4.47 -8.77 12.86
C GLU A 133 5.25 -8.23 11.67
N VAL A 134 6.20 -7.32 11.90
CA VAL A 134 7.08 -6.76 10.87
C VAL A 134 7.89 -7.87 10.21
N GLN A 135 8.50 -8.75 11.01
CA GLN A 135 9.31 -9.83 10.49
C GLN A 135 8.49 -10.83 9.68
N ASP A 136 7.30 -11.20 10.17
CA ASP A 136 6.39 -12.13 9.47
C ASP A 136 5.90 -11.53 8.16
N PHE A 137 5.50 -10.25 8.16
CA PHE A 137 5.11 -9.54 6.93
C PHE A 137 6.22 -9.56 5.88
N ARG A 138 7.45 -9.21 6.24
CA ARG A 138 8.61 -9.18 5.31
C ARG A 138 8.86 -10.52 4.63
N ARG A 139 8.59 -11.64 5.31
CA ARG A 139 8.69 -12.99 4.74
C ARG A 139 7.47 -13.36 3.92
N ASN A 140 6.28 -13.18 4.48
CA ASN A 140 5.04 -13.61 3.85
C ASN A 140 4.77 -12.87 2.54
N ILE A 141 5.14 -11.59 2.47
CA ILE A 141 4.94 -10.76 1.28
C ILE A 141 5.83 -11.20 0.11
N MET A 142 6.96 -11.86 0.38
CA MET A 142 7.84 -12.39 -0.68
C MET A 142 7.17 -13.45 -1.54
N GLN A 143 6.14 -14.13 -1.01
CA GLN A 143 5.35 -15.07 -1.80
C GLN A 143 4.63 -14.34 -2.95
N VAL A 144 4.07 -13.16 -2.69
CA VAL A 144 3.43 -12.32 -3.71
C VAL A 144 4.47 -11.87 -4.75
N CYS A 145 5.66 -11.45 -4.31
CA CYS A 145 6.75 -11.06 -5.20
C CYS A 145 7.15 -12.21 -6.13
N LYS A 146 7.30 -13.43 -5.58
CA LYS A 146 7.66 -14.63 -6.33
C LYS A 146 6.59 -14.97 -7.38
N GLU A 147 5.32 -15.03 -6.98
CA GLU A 147 4.20 -15.29 -7.88
C GLU A 147 4.11 -14.27 -9.02
N CYS A 148 4.34 -12.98 -8.73
CA CYS A 148 4.31 -11.95 -9.76
C CYS A 148 5.46 -12.08 -10.77
N VAL A 149 6.66 -12.41 -10.29
CA VAL A 149 7.81 -12.65 -11.18
C VAL A 149 7.55 -13.86 -12.07
N GLU A 150 7.05 -14.97 -11.49
CA GLU A 150 6.66 -16.16 -12.25
C GLU A 150 5.61 -15.83 -13.31
N LEU A 151 4.56 -15.08 -12.96
CA LEU A 151 3.53 -14.63 -13.91
C LEU A 151 4.11 -13.80 -15.06
N ARG A 152 5.11 -12.95 -14.81
CA ARG A 152 5.80 -12.19 -15.87
C ARG A 152 6.63 -13.08 -16.79
N ASP A 153 7.09 -14.21 -16.30
CA ASP A 153 7.94 -15.13 -17.07
C ASP A 153 7.16 -16.18 -17.87
N ILE A 154 5.86 -16.41 -17.57
CA ILE A 154 5.03 -17.44 -18.25
C ILE A 154 5.07 -17.32 -19.78
N GLY A 155 4.99 -16.10 -20.33
CA GLY A 155 5.02 -15.84 -21.78
C GLY A 155 6.37 -15.34 -22.28
N GLY A 156 7.43 -15.46 -21.47
CA GLY A 156 8.77 -14.96 -21.79
C GLY A 156 8.78 -13.45 -22.10
N LEU A 157 9.49 -13.07 -23.16
CA LEU A 157 9.70 -11.67 -23.54
C LEU A 157 8.39 -10.91 -23.85
N GLU A 158 7.34 -11.60 -24.31
CA GLU A 158 6.05 -10.95 -24.59
C GLU A 158 5.38 -10.46 -23.31
N THR A 159 5.26 -11.31 -22.30
CA THR A 159 4.66 -10.93 -21.01
C THR A 159 5.53 -9.92 -20.26
N GLN A 160 6.86 -10.05 -20.34
CA GLN A 160 7.78 -9.05 -19.80
C GLN A 160 7.62 -7.68 -20.49
N ALA A 161 7.41 -7.66 -21.82
CA ALA A 161 7.10 -6.43 -22.55
C ALA A 161 5.76 -5.82 -22.14
N LEU A 162 4.72 -6.64 -21.90
CA LEU A 162 3.43 -6.17 -21.38
C LEU A 162 3.52 -5.58 -19.97
N PHE A 163 4.42 -6.09 -19.13
CA PHE A 163 4.73 -5.48 -17.83
C PHE A 163 5.45 -4.13 -18.00
N ALA A 164 6.51 -4.09 -18.82
CA ALA A 164 7.35 -2.91 -19.00
C ALA A 164 6.63 -1.76 -19.73
N TYR A 165 5.79 -2.11 -20.69
CA TYR A 165 5.02 -1.21 -21.54
C TYR A 165 3.53 -1.60 -21.52
N PRO A 166 2.83 -1.36 -20.39
CA PRO A 166 1.42 -1.73 -20.23
C PRO A 166 0.54 -0.96 -21.22
N ALA A 167 -0.52 -1.60 -21.69
CA ALA A 167 -1.43 -1.00 -22.67
C ALA A 167 -2.30 0.10 -22.04
N GLU A 168 -2.20 1.32 -22.56
CA GLU A 168 -3.02 2.46 -22.16
C GLU A 168 -4.36 2.46 -22.89
N VAL A 169 -5.32 1.71 -22.35
CA VAL A 169 -6.65 1.53 -22.92
C VAL A 169 -7.73 2.07 -21.99
N GLU A 170 -8.80 2.61 -22.57
CA GLU A 170 -10.01 2.94 -21.80
C GLU A 170 -10.71 1.68 -21.31
N SER A 171 -11.35 1.77 -20.14
CA SER A 171 -12.14 0.67 -19.59
C SER A 171 -13.29 0.19 -20.49
N LYS A 172 -13.86 1.08 -21.34
CA LYS A 172 -14.94 0.74 -22.29
C LYS A 172 -14.45 0.82 -23.73
N SER A 173 -14.75 -0.21 -24.52
CA SER A 173 -14.38 -0.27 -25.96
C SER A 173 -15.19 0.67 -26.85
N GLY A 174 -16.44 0.98 -26.49
CA GLY A 174 -17.31 1.87 -27.27
C GLY A 174 -16.85 3.33 -27.25
N LEU A 175 -17.00 4.02 -28.38
CA LEU A 175 -16.76 5.46 -28.48
C LEU A 175 -18.00 6.24 -28.01
N PRO A 176 -17.82 7.40 -27.35
CA PRO A 176 -18.93 8.33 -27.12
C PRO A 176 -19.53 8.81 -28.44
N LYS A 177 -20.85 9.03 -28.46
CA LYS A 177 -21.59 9.51 -29.66
C LYS A 177 -20.99 10.79 -30.27
N SER A 178 -20.44 11.66 -29.44
CA SER A 178 -19.80 12.93 -29.85
C SER A 178 -18.49 12.74 -30.63
N ILE A 179 -17.79 11.63 -30.42
CA ILE A 179 -16.58 11.26 -31.16
C ILE A 179 -16.98 10.41 -32.38
N GLU A 180 -17.91 9.47 -32.18
CA GLU A 180 -18.36 8.57 -33.24
C GLU A 180 -18.98 9.33 -34.43
N SER A 181 -19.74 10.40 -34.17
CA SER A 181 -20.31 11.26 -35.23
C SER A 181 -19.27 12.02 -36.06
N LYS A 182 -18.02 12.16 -35.57
CA LYS A 182 -16.91 12.79 -36.31
C LYS A 182 -16.23 11.83 -37.29
N LEU A 183 -16.50 10.53 -37.18
CA LEU A 183 -15.88 9.50 -38.03
C LEU A 183 -16.66 9.33 -39.34
N ASP A 184 -15.95 9.35 -40.47
CA ASP A 184 -16.54 9.04 -41.77
C ASP A 184 -16.72 7.52 -41.90
N ARG A 185 -17.97 7.06 -41.91
CA ARG A 185 -18.36 5.63 -42.00
C ARG A 185 -17.74 4.74 -40.91
N GLY A 186 -17.43 5.31 -39.75
CA GLY A 186 -16.82 4.57 -38.64
C GLY A 186 -15.34 4.19 -38.88
N GLU A 187 -14.67 4.84 -39.82
CA GLU A 187 -13.27 4.62 -40.12
C GLU A 187 -12.37 5.70 -39.49
N ILE A 188 -11.16 5.29 -39.09
CA ILE A 188 -10.13 6.14 -38.52
C ILE A 188 -8.99 6.26 -39.54
N ILE A 189 -8.56 7.50 -39.77
CA ILE A 189 -7.36 7.79 -40.56
C ILE A 189 -6.17 7.82 -39.59
N LEU A 190 -5.17 6.99 -39.84
CA LEU A 190 -3.94 6.88 -39.05
C LEU A 190 -2.73 7.22 -39.92
N CYS A 191 -1.75 7.87 -39.32
CA CYS A 191 -0.46 8.09 -39.94
C CYS A 191 0.59 7.15 -39.34
N ILE A 192 1.15 6.27 -40.18
CA ILE A 192 2.15 5.27 -39.82
C ILE A 192 3.50 5.68 -40.39
N TRP A 193 4.45 5.95 -39.51
CA TRP A 193 5.83 6.27 -39.84
C TRP A 193 6.67 4.99 -39.87
N GLN A 194 7.46 4.82 -40.92
CA GLN A 194 8.49 3.80 -40.96
C GLN A 194 9.84 4.47 -40.74
N LEU A 195 10.48 4.13 -39.62
CA LEU A 195 11.85 4.51 -39.35
C LEU A 195 12.73 3.69 -40.30
N ALA A 196 13.42 4.37 -41.22
CA ALA A 196 14.44 3.72 -42.01
C ALA A 196 15.71 3.57 -41.16
N ASN A 197 16.52 2.54 -41.44
CA ASN A 197 17.84 2.41 -40.82
C ASN A 197 18.69 3.67 -41.11
N GLU A 198 19.62 3.96 -40.19
CA GLU A 198 20.43 5.18 -40.12
C GLU A 198 20.76 5.80 -41.49
N GLY A 199 20.22 7.02 -41.72
CA GLY A 199 20.54 7.86 -42.89
C GLY A 199 19.51 7.91 -44.02
N ALA A 200 18.40 7.16 -43.96
CA ALA A 200 17.33 7.22 -44.96
C ALA A 200 16.09 8.02 -44.50
N ASP A 201 15.41 8.66 -45.46
CA ASP A 201 14.21 9.47 -45.23
C ASP A 201 13.10 8.68 -44.54
N GLN A 202 12.50 9.28 -43.51
CA GLN A 202 11.34 8.72 -42.81
C GLN A 202 10.16 8.64 -43.79
N GLN A 203 9.63 7.43 -43.98
CA GLN A 203 8.47 7.24 -44.86
C GLN A 203 7.16 7.36 -44.08
N LYS A 204 6.28 8.24 -44.57
CA LYS A 204 4.95 8.49 -44.01
C LYS A 204 3.88 7.72 -44.81
N LEU A 205 3.15 6.84 -44.15
CA LEU A 205 2.05 6.07 -44.75
C LEU A 205 0.73 6.46 -44.08
N THR A 206 -0.25 6.91 -44.85
CA THR A 206 -1.60 7.17 -44.32
C THR A 206 -2.48 5.96 -44.57
N VAL A 207 -3.02 5.35 -43.51
CA VAL A 207 -3.92 4.19 -43.58
C VAL A 207 -5.31 4.55 -43.08
N ARG A 208 -6.34 3.89 -43.60
CA ARG A 208 -7.73 4.07 -43.22
C ARG A 208 -8.27 2.72 -42.80
N VAL A 209 -8.69 2.61 -41.55
CA VAL A 209 -9.08 1.34 -40.91
C VAL A 209 -10.41 1.52 -40.18
N SER A 210 -11.16 0.44 -39.98
CA SER A 210 -12.33 0.48 -39.08
C SER A 210 -11.92 0.90 -37.67
N LYS A 211 -12.79 1.63 -36.96
CA LYS A 211 -12.58 1.98 -35.54
C LYS A 211 -12.38 0.75 -34.65
N ASP A 212 -12.96 -0.38 -35.01
CA ASP A 212 -12.90 -1.64 -34.26
C ASP A 212 -11.75 -2.55 -34.74
N ALA A 213 -10.93 -2.07 -35.69
CA ALA A 213 -9.77 -2.81 -36.17
C ALA A 213 -8.73 -2.99 -35.06
N PHE A 214 -8.03 -4.13 -35.08
CA PHE A 214 -6.93 -4.40 -34.16
C PHE A 214 -5.59 -3.90 -34.74
N THR A 215 -4.58 -3.84 -33.88
CA THR A 215 -3.22 -3.38 -34.20
C THR A 215 -2.61 -4.16 -35.37
N GLU A 216 -2.86 -5.47 -35.47
CA GLU A 216 -2.34 -6.31 -36.56
C GLU A 216 -2.95 -5.92 -37.91
N THR A 217 -4.22 -5.51 -37.93
CA THR A 217 -4.89 -5.03 -39.14
C THR A 217 -4.29 -3.70 -39.61
N VAL A 218 -4.00 -2.80 -38.69
CA VAL A 218 -3.34 -1.51 -39.00
C VAL A 218 -1.94 -1.74 -39.58
N VAL A 219 -1.17 -2.67 -39.00
CA VAL A 219 0.14 -3.08 -39.50
C VAL A 219 0.01 -3.64 -40.93
N ALA A 220 -0.92 -4.58 -41.16
CA ALA A 220 -1.16 -5.16 -42.48
C ALA A 220 -1.53 -4.12 -43.55
N GLU A 221 -2.38 -3.16 -43.22
CA GLU A 221 -2.77 -2.09 -44.16
C GLU A 221 -1.60 -1.17 -44.51
N ALA A 222 -0.75 -0.83 -43.52
CA ALA A 222 0.44 -0.01 -43.76
C ALA A 222 1.41 -0.71 -44.73
N ILE A 223 1.65 -1.99 -44.50
CA ILE A 223 2.57 -2.80 -45.32
C ILE A 223 1.96 -3.11 -46.68
N GLY A 224 0.66 -3.42 -46.73
CA GLY A 224 -0.06 -3.66 -47.97
C GLY A 224 -0.07 -2.45 -48.91
N LYS A 225 -0.09 -1.23 -48.38
CA LYS A 225 0.11 -0.01 -49.20
C LYS A 225 1.53 0.08 -49.76
N LYS A 226 2.54 -0.28 -48.97
CA LYS A 226 3.94 -0.31 -49.41
C LYS A 226 4.18 -1.37 -50.50
N SER A 227 3.68 -2.59 -50.31
CA SER A 227 3.86 -3.68 -51.28
C SER A 227 3.22 -3.41 -52.64
N LYS A 228 2.07 -2.70 -52.65
CA LYS A 228 1.43 -2.22 -53.89
C LYS A 228 2.32 -1.23 -54.66
N SER A 229 3.06 -0.39 -53.94
CA SER A 229 4.06 0.50 -54.55
C SER A 229 5.26 -0.25 -55.15
N LEU A 230 5.54 -1.47 -54.66
CA LEU A 230 6.67 -2.32 -55.07
C LEU A 230 6.33 -3.34 -56.18
N ARG A 231 5.09 -3.33 -56.73
CA ARG A 231 4.61 -4.23 -57.80
C ARG A 231 4.84 -5.74 -57.53
N MET A 232 4.67 -6.17 -56.29
CA MET A 232 4.83 -7.58 -55.90
C MET A 232 3.64 -8.46 -56.30
N SER A 233 3.83 -9.78 -56.40
CA SER A 233 2.74 -10.73 -56.65
C SER A 233 1.82 -10.89 -55.43
N ARG A 234 0.58 -11.36 -55.63
CA ARG A 234 -0.42 -11.50 -54.55
C ARG A 234 0.04 -12.47 -53.45
N GLU A 235 0.71 -13.55 -53.82
CA GLU A 235 1.24 -14.53 -52.85
C GLU A 235 2.42 -13.96 -52.05
N GLN A 236 3.36 -13.30 -52.73
CA GLN A 236 4.49 -12.62 -52.06
C GLN A 236 4.01 -11.51 -51.12
N GLN A 237 2.95 -10.80 -51.50
CA GLN A 237 2.33 -9.78 -50.66
C GLN A 237 1.70 -10.39 -49.39
N MET A 238 0.97 -11.50 -49.52
CA MET A 238 0.38 -12.17 -48.35
C MET A 238 1.44 -12.71 -47.39
N GLN A 239 2.50 -13.32 -47.91
CA GLN A 239 3.62 -13.79 -47.09
C GLN A 239 4.32 -12.64 -46.35
N LEU A 240 4.59 -11.54 -47.04
CA LEU A 240 5.25 -10.38 -46.44
C LEU A 240 4.38 -9.72 -45.36
N ILE A 241 3.06 -9.64 -45.56
CA ILE A 241 2.12 -9.14 -44.54
C ILE A 241 2.12 -10.04 -43.31
N ASP A 242 2.03 -11.37 -43.47
CA ASP A 242 2.02 -12.32 -42.33
C ASP A 242 3.32 -12.24 -41.52
N GLU A 243 4.47 -12.20 -42.19
CA GLU A 243 5.77 -12.07 -41.54
C GLU A 243 5.86 -10.77 -40.74
N HIS A 244 5.45 -9.64 -41.32
CA HIS A 244 5.57 -8.36 -40.66
C HIS A 244 4.52 -8.14 -39.56
N GLN A 245 3.32 -8.69 -39.68
CA GLN A 245 2.34 -8.69 -38.58
C GLN A 245 2.89 -9.37 -37.33
N LYS A 246 3.73 -10.41 -37.51
CA LYS A 246 4.42 -11.13 -36.43
C LYS A 246 5.69 -10.42 -35.95
N ASN A 247 6.35 -9.63 -36.80
CA ASN A 247 7.63 -9.01 -36.45
C ASN A 247 7.53 -7.54 -36.01
N TYR A 248 6.44 -6.83 -36.31
CA TYR A 248 6.30 -5.40 -35.99
C TYR A 248 5.13 -5.12 -35.04
N VAL A 249 5.32 -4.08 -34.24
CA VAL A 249 4.32 -3.47 -33.36
C VAL A 249 4.17 -1.99 -33.69
N LEU A 250 3.07 -1.40 -33.22
CA LEU A 250 2.85 0.03 -33.32
C LEU A 250 3.33 0.71 -32.04
N LYS A 251 4.02 1.84 -32.21
CA LYS A 251 4.48 2.71 -31.12
C LYS A 251 3.98 4.13 -31.36
N VAL A 252 3.58 4.82 -30.31
CA VAL A 252 3.16 6.23 -30.41
C VAL A 252 4.38 7.11 -30.68
N CYS A 253 4.25 8.02 -31.65
CA CYS A 253 5.35 8.94 -31.99
C CYS A 253 5.66 9.88 -30.82
N GLY A 254 6.95 10.02 -30.49
CA GLY A 254 7.41 10.91 -29.41
C GLY A 254 7.33 10.35 -27.99
N THR A 255 6.77 9.15 -27.78
CA THR A 255 6.65 8.53 -26.46
C THR A 255 7.20 7.10 -26.43
N GLN A 256 7.41 6.52 -25.25
CA GLN A 256 7.74 5.09 -25.07
C GLN A 256 6.48 4.23 -24.88
N GLU A 257 5.38 4.58 -25.57
CA GLU A 257 4.11 3.86 -25.50
C GLU A 257 3.96 2.92 -26.71
N PHE A 258 3.77 1.64 -26.43
CA PHE A 258 3.64 0.58 -27.44
C PHE A 258 2.24 -0.04 -27.37
N LEU A 259 1.66 -0.31 -28.53
CA LEU A 259 0.35 -0.95 -28.65
C LEU A 259 0.55 -2.47 -28.78
N LEU A 260 0.99 -3.09 -27.67
CA LEU A 260 1.36 -4.50 -27.62
C LEU A 260 0.17 -5.44 -27.41
N LYS A 261 -0.80 -5.00 -26.60
CA LYS A 261 -1.94 -5.83 -26.21
C LYS A 261 -3.03 -5.79 -27.28
N ARG A 262 -3.68 -6.92 -27.51
CA ARG A 262 -4.74 -7.02 -28.52
C ARG A 262 -6.01 -6.29 -28.07
N HIS A 263 -6.17 -5.04 -28.51
CA HIS A 263 -7.36 -4.22 -28.30
C HIS A 263 -7.77 -3.52 -29.61
N PRO A 264 -9.06 -3.17 -29.78
CA PRO A 264 -9.49 -2.29 -30.85
C PRO A 264 -8.69 -0.98 -30.82
N ILE A 265 -8.30 -0.48 -31.99
CA ILE A 265 -7.44 0.70 -32.10
C ILE A 265 -8.11 1.93 -31.46
N CYS A 266 -9.43 2.05 -31.56
CA CYS A 266 -10.18 3.12 -30.92
C CYS A 266 -10.23 3.02 -29.38
N GLN A 267 -9.82 1.91 -28.75
CA GLN A 267 -9.82 1.77 -27.29
C GLN A 267 -8.58 2.37 -26.64
N TYR A 268 -7.49 2.53 -27.40
CA TYR A 268 -6.25 3.14 -26.90
C TYR A 268 -6.46 4.63 -26.59
N LYS A 269 -6.03 5.05 -25.40
CA LYS A 269 -6.22 6.42 -24.87
C LYS A 269 -5.64 7.46 -25.82
N TYR A 270 -4.42 7.24 -26.31
CA TYR A 270 -3.78 8.13 -27.30
C TYR A 270 -4.65 8.34 -28.55
N ILE A 271 -5.20 7.26 -29.11
CA ILE A 271 -6.04 7.31 -30.30
C ILE A 271 -7.33 8.10 -30.01
N ARG A 272 -8.00 7.82 -28.88
CA ARG A 272 -9.21 8.57 -28.50
C ARG A 272 -8.96 10.04 -28.27
N GLN A 273 -7.84 10.40 -27.63
CA GLN A 273 -7.47 11.79 -27.40
C GLN A 273 -7.27 12.54 -28.72
N CYS A 274 -6.59 11.93 -29.69
CA CYS A 274 -6.45 12.50 -31.03
C CYS A 274 -7.81 12.69 -31.71
N LEU A 275 -8.67 11.66 -31.69
CA LEU A 275 -10.03 11.75 -32.26
C LEU A 275 -10.89 12.83 -31.60
N ALA A 276 -10.80 12.97 -30.28
CA ALA A 276 -11.52 14.01 -29.55
C ALA A 276 -11.10 15.42 -29.99
N LYS A 277 -9.79 15.62 -30.19
CA LYS A 277 -9.17 16.88 -30.66
C LYS A 277 -9.31 17.13 -32.17
N GLY A 278 -9.70 16.13 -32.95
CA GLY A 278 -9.71 16.22 -34.42
C GLY A 278 -8.31 16.13 -35.05
N GLU A 279 -7.35 15.55 -34.33
CA GLU A 279 -5.99 15.31 -34.79
C GLU A 279 -5.85 13.91 -35.41
N ILE A 280 -4.96 13.77 -36.39
CA ILE A 280 -4.64 12.46 -36.99
C ILE A 280 -3.61 11.76 -36.10
N PRO A 281 -3.90 10.58 -35.53
CA PRO A 281 -2.93 9.85 -34.71
C PRO A 281 -1.66 9.52 -35.48
N GLN A 282 -0.51 9.74 -34.82
CA GLN A 282 0.83 9.50 -35.36
C GLN A 282 1.44 8.27 -34.65
N LEU A 283 1.62 7.20 -35.39
CA LEU A 283 2.23 5.95 -34.91
C LEU A 283 3.45 5.63 -35.76
N CYS A 284 4.38 4.83 -35.25
CA CYS A 284 5.48 4.27 -36.02
C CYS A 284 5.50 2.74 -35.95
N LEU A 285 5.91 2.10 -37.06
CA LEU A 285 6.25 0.68 -37.09
C LEU A 285 7.57 0.48 -36.37
N TYR A 286 7.55 -0.40 -35.38
CA TYR A 286 8.71 -0.72 -34.56
C TYR A 286 8.92 -2.23 -34.51
N SER A 287 10.17 -2.68 -34.57
CA SER A 287 10.51 -4.11 -34.56
C SER A 287 10.27 -4.70 -33.17
N ARG A 288 9.55 -5.83 -33.09
CA ARG A 288 9.38 -6.59 -31.83
C ARG A 288 10.72 -6.99 -31.23
N ARG A 289 11.69 -7.34 -32.07
CA ARG A 289 13.04 -7.70 -31.63
C ARG A 289 13.70 -6.55 -30.85
N ASP A 290 13.54 -5.32 -31.34
CA ASP A 290 14.14 -4.15 -30.71
C ASP A 290 13.41 -3.77 -29.42
N VAL A 291 12.08 -3.98 -29.35
CA VAL A 291 11.33 -3.88 -28.10
C VAL A 291 11.90 -4.85 -27.08
N TYR A 292 12.04 -6.12 -27.44
CA TYR A 292 12.53 -7.15 -26.53
C TYR A 292 13.98 -6.94 -26.12
N ALA A 293 14.84 -6.45 -27.01
CA ALA A 293 16.22 -6.11 -26.69
C ALA A 293 16.34 -4.92 -25.72
N SER A 294 15.31 -4.08 -25.61
CA SER A 294 15.27 -2.95 -24.68
C SER A 294 14.76 -3.30 -23.28
N LEU A 295 14.29 -4.54 -23.06
CA LEU A 295 13.72 -4.94 -21.78
C LEU A 295 14.83 -5.07 -20.71
N PRO A 296 14.56 -4.62 -19.47
CA PRO A 296 15.49 -4.80 -18.36
C PRO A 296 15.55 -6.27 -17.93
N GLU A 297 16.63 -6.65 -17.26
CA GLU A 297 16.74 -7.99 -16.66
C GLU A 297 15.64 -8.23 -15.61
N ASN A 298 14.96 -9.37 -15.71
CA ASN A 298 13.91 -9.78 -14.78
C ASN A 298 14.46 -10.83 -13.80
N THR A 299 15.28 -10.41 -12.82
CA THR A 299 15.86 -11.32 -11.82
C THR A 299 15.32 -11.03 -10.43
N LEU A 300 14.73 -12.03 -9.78
CA LEU A 300 14.33 -11.95 -8.37
C LEU A 300 15.44 -12.53 -7.49
N HIS A 301 16.07 -11.68 -6.69
CA HIS A 301 16.98 -12.14 -5.65
C HIS A 301 16.22 -12.48 -4.37
N ILE A 302 16.41 -13.69 -3.83
CA ILE A 302 15.80 -14.09 -2.55
C ILE A 302 16.68 -13.53 -1.41
N PRO A 303 16.15 -12.64 -0.57
CA PRO A 303 16.92 -11.99 0.48
C PRO A 303 17.30 -12.97 1.61
N SER A 304 18.39 -12.67 2.32
CA SER A 304 18.95 -13.54 3.35
C SER A 304 18.02 -13.79 4.53
N TYR A 305 17.14 -12.84 4.87
CA TYR A 305 16.18 -12.99 5.97
C TYR A 305 15.17 -14.14 5.73
N MET A 306 14.96 -14.56 4.48
CA MET A 306 14.12 -15.73 4.15
C MET A 306 14.73 -17.06 4.62
N ARG A 307 16.04 -17.09 4.86
CA ARG A 307 16.77 -18.28 5.32
C ARG A 307 16.93 -18.34 6.84
N ARG A 308 16.61 -17.25 7.54
CA ARG A 308 16.71 -17.20 9.00
C ARG A 308 15.56 -17.98 9.61
N THR A 309 15.87 -18.91 10.51
CA THR A 309 14.87 -19.58 11.34
C THR A 309 14.36 -18.61 12.39
N LEU A 310 13.04 -18.46 12.46
CA LEU A 310 12.42 -17.72 13.55
C LEU A 310 12.29 -18.60 14.79
N PRO A 311 12.15 -17.97 15.97
CA PRO A 311 11.52 -18.64 17.09
C PRO A 311 10.16 -19.17 16.63
N THR A 312 9.95 -20.48 16.76
CA THR A 312 8.62 -21.06 16.58
C THR A 312 7.65 -20.33 17.51
N PRO A 313 6.46 -19.94 17.04
CA PRO A 313 5.45 -19.38 17.93
C PRO A 313 5.21 -20.38 19.07
N PRO A 314 5.03 -19.90 20.31
CA PRO A 314 4.79 -20.80 21.43
C PRO A 314 3.54 -21.63 21.12
N THR A 315 3.72 -22.95 20.99
CA THR A 315 2.63 -23.93 20.90
C THR A 315 2.01 -24.09 22.29
N GLY A 316 1.40 -23.02 22.79
CA GLY A 316 0.53 -23.07 23.96
C GLY A 316 -0.85 -23.55 23.56
N SER A 317 -1.58 -24.17 24.49
CA SER A 317 -3.03 -24.28 24.33
C SER A 317 -3.61 -22.87 24.23
N SER A 318 -4.58 -22.68 23.33
CA SER A 318 -5.38 -21.45 23.26
C SER A 318 -6.83 -21.78 23.60
N ILE A 319 -7.51 -20.83 24.25
CA ILE A 319 -8.95 -20.90 24.49
C ILE A 319 -9.68 -19.86 23.64
N SER A 320 -10.92 -20.15 23.27
CA SER A 320 -11.74 -19.23 22.50
C SER A 320 -12.23 -18.08 23.37
N LEU A 321 -12.22 -16.85 22.82
CA LEU A 321 -12.83 -15.66 23.44
C LEU A 321 -14.26 -15.91 23.92
N TRP A 322 -15.03 -16.73 23.19
CA TRP A 322 -16.44 -17.03 23.50
C TRP A 322 -16.65 -17.93 24.71
N GLN A 323 -15.56 -18.47 25.29
CA GLN A 323 -15.60 -19.23 26.54
C GLN A 323 -15.42 -18.34 27.78
N LEU A 324 -15.05 -17.06 27.60
CA LEU A 324 -14.91 -16.12 28.70
C LEU A 324 -16.28 -15.63 29.16
N ASN A 325 -16.43 -15.38 30.46
CA ASN A 325 -17.65 -14.81 31.03
C ASN A 325 -17.29 -13.63 31.94
N SER A 326 -16.80 -12.56 31.33
CA SER A 326 -16.44 -11.33 32.03
C SER A 326 -16.63 -10.12 31.12
N SER A 327 -16.96 -8.98 31.73
CA SER A 327 -17.00 -7.69 31.05
C SER A 327 -15.59 -7.21 30.73
N PHE A 328 -15.44 -6.45 29.65
CA PHE A 328 -14.18 -5.83 29.29
C PHE A 328 -13.82 -4.74 30.31
N ARG A 329 -12.56 -4.75 30.76
CA ARG A 329 -12.00 -3.71 31.61
C ARG A 329 -10.53 -3.46 31.31
N VAL A 330 -10.07 -2.25 31.58
CA VAL A 330 -8.66 -1.85 31.44
C VAL A 330 -8.21 -1.09 32.68
N HIS A 331 -7.02 -1.41 33.18
CA HIS A 331 -6.41 -0.75 34.32
C HIS A 331 -5.54 0.40 33.81
N ILE A 332 -5.94 1.63 34.11
CA ILE A 332 -5.14 2.81 33.82
C ILE A 332 -4.14 3.00 34.97
N LEU A 333 -2.85 2.81 34.69
CA LEU A 333 -1.81 2.83 35.71
C LEU A 333 -1.31 4.27 35.93
N TRP A 334 -0.47 4.75 35.02
CA TRP A 334 0.19 6.06 35.11
C TRP A 334 0.68 6.52 33.73
N ALA A 335 1.00 7.80 33.60
CA ALA A 335 1.71 8.35 32.44
C ALA A 335 3.08 8.91 32.86
N THR A 336 4.07 8.89 31.98
CA THR A 336 5.43 9.37 32.30
C THR A 336 5.44 10.85 32.69
N TYR A 337 4.83 11.69 31.87
CA TYR A 337 4.67 13.13 32.08
C TYR A 337 3.60 13.69 31.14
N VAL A 338 3.19 14.94 31.33
CA VAL A 338 2.33 15.69 30.41
C VAL A 338 2.86 17.12 30.26
N ASN A 339 2.73 17.71 29.07
CA ASN A 339 3.15 19.09 28.80
C ASN A 339 1.95 20.03 28.88
N VAL A 340 1.74 20.64 30.04
CA VAL A 340 0.61 21.54 30.30
C VAL A 340 1.04 22.79 31.05
N ARG A 341 0.34 23.90 30.81
CA ARG A 341 0.43 25.14 31.57
C ARG A 341 -0.98 25.55 31.96
N ASP A 342 -1.16 26.02 33.19
CA ASP A 342 -2.42 26.58 33.67
C ASP A 342 -3.65 25.63 33.57
N VAL A 343 -3.45 24.34 33.87
CA VAL A 343 -4.54 23.35 33.98
C VAL A 343 -4.73 22.93 35.44
N ASP A 344 -5.97 22.65 35.83
CA ASP A 344 -6.28 22.25 37.21
C ASP A 344 -5.98 20.77 37.44
N MET A 345 -6.55 19.91 36.59
CA MET A 345 -6.47 18.46 36.70
C MET A 345 -6.34 17.81 35.33
N ILE A 346 -5.93 16.55 35.31
CA ILE A 346 -5.90 15.69 34.13
C ILE A 346 -6.59 14.36 34.42
N TYR A 347 -7.05 13.69 33.38
CA TYR A 347 -7.63 12.36 33.46
C TYR A 347 -7.43 11.60 32.15
N VAL A 348 -7.68 10.29 32.17
CA VAL A 348 -7.63 9.45 30.98
C VAL A 348 -9.07 9.17 30.54
N ARG A 349 -9.37 9.49 29.28
CA ARG A 349 -10.62 9.09 28.63
C ARG A 349 -10.37 7.86 27.77
N ALA A 350 -11.28 6.89 27.84
CA ALA A 350 -11.17 5.63 27.14
C ALA A 350 -12.49 5.27 26.45
N GLY A 351 -12.41 4.80 25.20
CA GLY A 351 -13.58 4.34 24.44
C GLY A 351 -13.25 3.10 23.61
N LEU A 352 -14.22 2.19 23.48
CA LEU A 352 -14.11 1.05 22.58
C LEU A 352 -14.84 1.34 21.27
N TYR A 353 -14.17 1.13 20.15
CA TYR A 353 -14.67 1.45 18.82
C TYR A 353 -14.52 0.29 17.84
N HIS A 354 -15.47 0.19 16.92
CA HIS A 354 -15.37 -0.61 15.70
C HIS A 354 -15.53 0.34 14.50
N GLY A 355 -14.44 0.60 13.78
CA GLY A 355 -14.41 1.67 12.78
C GLY A 355 -14.69 3.03 13.43
N GLN A 356 -15.81 3.65 13.05
CA GLN A 356 -16.31 4.92 13.61
C GLN A 356 -17.33 4.73 14.74
N GLU A 357 -17.89 3.54 14.89
CA GLU A 357 -18.98 3.28 15.83
C GLU A 357 -18.45 2.96 17.24
N PRO A 358 -18.91 3.66 18.29
CA PRO A 358 -18.61 3.28 19.65
C PRO A 358 -19.37 2.00 20.02
N LEU A 359 -18.68 0.99 20.55
CA LEU A 359 -19.29 -0.28 20.94
C LEU A 359 -20.10 -0.19 22.24
N CYS A 360 -19.74 0.76 23.10
CA CYS A 360 -20.40 1.05 24.37
C CYS A 360 -20.02 2.47 24.85
N SER A 361 -20.54 2.88 26.01
CA SER A 361 -20.27 4.21 26.58
C SER A 361 -18.80 4.39 26.96
N THR A 362 -18.24 5.57 26.63
CA THR A 362 -16.86 5.92 26.99
C THR A 362 -16.71 6.02 28.51
N GLN A 363 -15.56 5.58 29.01
CA GLN A 363 -15.19 5.61 30.43
C GLN A 363 -14.12 6.68 30.69
N GLU A 364 -14.12 7.24 31.89
CA GLU A 364 -13.13 8.23 32.32
C GLU A 364 -12.52 7.80 33.65
N SER A 365 -11.20 7.99 33.78
CA SER A 365 -10.55 7.86 35.07
C SER A 365 -10.82 9.06 35.97
N GLN A 366 -10.48 8.91 37.25
CA GLN A 366 -10.49 10.01 38.22
C GLN A 366 -9.59 11.16 37.77
N GLN A 367 -10.01 12.38 38.09
CA GLN A 367 -9.19 13.57 37.87
C GLN A 367 -8.04 13.60 38.88
N VAL A 368 -6.81 13.74 38.39
CA VAL A 368 -5.58 13.80 39.20
C VAL A 368 -4.76 15.04 38.87
N PRO A 369 -3.92 15.53 39.80
CA PRO A 369 -3.01 16.64 39.51
C PRO A 369 -2.04 16.31 38.37
N PHE A 370 -1.78 17.26 37.48
CA PHE A 370 -0.93 17.06 36.30
C PHE A 370 0.54 16.75 36.63
N ASN A 371 1.01 17.17 37.81
CA ASN A 371 2.38 16.89 38.29
C ASN A 371 2.53 15.46 38.85
N PHE A 372 1.43 14.72 39.02
CA PHE A 372 1.44 13.33 39.48
C PHE A 372 0.41 12.49 38.69
N PRO A 373 0.67 12.23 37.39
CA PRO A 373 -0.22 11.51 36.47
C PRO A 373 -0.30 10.00 36.79
N LYS A 374 -0.87 9.63 37.95
CA LYS A 374 -1.08 8.25 38.38
C LYS A 374 -2.53 8.02 38.77
N TRP A 375 -3.16 7.02 38.16
CA TRP A 375 -4.58 6.72 38.37
C TRP A 375 -4.78 5.42 39.15
N HIS A 376 -4.06 4.35 38.80
CA HIS A 376 -4.25 2.99 39.35
C HIS A 376 -5.73 2.60 39.48
N GLN A 377 -6.48 2.81 38.39
CA GLN A 377 -7.93 2.63 38.36
C GLN A 377 -8.36 1.69 37.23
N TRP A 378 -9.16 0.69 37.56
CA TRP A 378 -9.87 -0.13 36.58
C TRP A 378 -11.06 0.64 36.01
N LEU A 379 -11.11 0.76 34.68
CA LEU A 379 -12.27 1.22 33.94
C LEU A 379 -13.00 0.00 33.38
N THR A 380 -14.25 -0.19 33.81
CA THR A 380 -15.11 -1.29 33.34
C THR A 380 -16.07 -0.77 32.29
N PHE A 381 -16.16 -1.48 31.17
CA PHE A 381 -17.04 -1.13 30.06
C PHE A 381 -18.27 -2.01 30.09
N ASP A 382 -19.40 -1.43 29.67
CA ASP A 382 -20.66 -2.17 29.47
C ASP A 382 -20.62 -2.96 28.16
N LEU A 383 -19.69 -3.92 28.10
CA LEU A 383 -19.49 -4.83 26.97
C LEU A 383 -18.84 -6.11 27.47
N ASN A 384 -19.42 -7.27 27.13
CA ASN A 384 -18.82 -8.56 27.45
C ASN A 384 -17.67 -8.89 26.51
N LEU A 385 -16.64 -9.58 27.00
CA LEU A 385 -15.53 -10.03 26.16
C LEU A 385 -16.00 -10.93 25.01
N THR A 386 -17.06 -11.71 25.21
CA THR A 386 -17.65 -12.57 24.18
C THR A 386 -18.21 -11.81 22.98
N ASP A 387 -18.63 -10.56 23.20
CA ASP A 387 -19.26 -9.69 22.21
C ASP A 387 -18.27 -8.71 21.57
N LEU A 388 -16.99 -8.80 21.93
CA LEU A 388 -15.95 -7.95 21.37
C LEU A 388 -15.67 -8.37 19.91
N PRO A 389 -15.95 -7.51 18.90
CA PRO A 389 -15.75 -7.86 17.50
C PRO A 389 -14.26 -7.91 17.14
N ARG A 390 -13.91 -8.63 16.07
CA ARG A 390 -12.52 -8.80 15.63
C ARG A 390 -11.80 -7.48 15.35
N GLY A 391 -12.51 -6.49 14.80
CA GLY A 391 -12.00 -5.15 14.50
C GLY A 391 -12.04 -4.17 15.68
N ALA A 392 -12.26 -4.63 16.91
CA ALA A 392 -12.37 -3.76 18.08
C ALA A 392 -11.03 -3.08 18.43
N ARG A 393 -11.12 -1.78 18.74
CA ARG A 393 -9.99 -0.94 19.13
C ARG A 393 -10.31 -0.18 20.40
N LEU A 394 -9.32 -0.08 21.29
CA LEU A 394 -9.36 0.80 22.46
C LEU A 394 -8.72 2.14 22.08
N CYS A 395 -9.50 3.20 22.16
CA CYS A 395 -9.06 4.57 21.92
C CYS A 395 -8.89 5.27 23.26
N LEU A 396 -7.68 5.79 23.51
CA LEU A 396 -7.29 6.42 24.76
C LEU A 396 -6.84 7.86 24.49
N SER A 397 -7.09 8.73 25.46
CA SER A 397 -6.52 10.07 25.49
C SER A 397 -6.26 10.53 26.91
N ILE A 398 -5.26 11.38 27.07
CA ILE A 398 -5.08 12.16 28.30
C ILE A 398 -5.74 13.51 28.04
N CYS A 399 -6.70 13.87 28.89
CA CYS A 399 -7.43 15.12 28.82
C CYS A 399 -7.06 16.01 30.01
N SER A 400 -7.10 17.32 29.80
CA SER A 400 -7.02 18.34 30.84
C SER A 400 -8.41 18.86 31.18
N VAL A 401 -8.55 19.34 32.42
CA VAL A 401 -9.70 20.06 32.92
C VAL A 401 -9.22 21.43 33.37
N THR A 402 -9.82 22.48 32.79
CA THR A 402 -9.57 23.86 33.18
C THR A 402 -10.87 24.49 33.67
N LYS A 403 -10.88 24.99 34.89
CA LYS A 403 -12.02 25.62 35.54
C LYS A 403 -12.04 27.11 35.19
N ARG A 404 -12.87 27.48 34.22
CA ARG A 404 -13.12 28.89 33.88
C ARG A 404 -14.49 29.29 34.41
N LYS A 405 -14.52 30.11 35.46
CA LYS A 405 -15.75 30.53 36.16
C LYS A 405 -16.53 29.32 36.72
N LYS A 406 -17.80 29.14 36.34
CA LYS A 406 -18.68 28.01 36.75
C LYS A 406 -18.71 26.85 35.73
N ARG A 407 -17.83 26.82 34.73
CA ARG A 407 -17.79 25.75 33.72
C ARG A 407 -16.42 25.10 33.68
N GLU A 408 -16.42 23.78 33.50
CA GLU A 408 -15.22 23.00 33.22
C GLU A 408 -15.03 22.93 31.71
N GLU A 409 -13.82 23.27 31.26
CA GLU A 409 -13.38 23.16 29.87
C GLU A 409 -12.44 21.97 29.76
N HIS A 410 -12.76 21.04 28.86
CA HIS A 410 -12.02 19.80 28.66
C HIS A 410 -11.24 19.89 27.34
N CYS A 411 -9.96 19.52 27.37
CA CYS A 411 -9.13 19.53 26.17
C CYS A 411 -8.21 18.31 26.14
N MET A 412 -8.14 17.65 24.99
CA MET A 412 -7.23 16.54 24.75
C MET A 412 -5.77 17.04 24.71
N LEU A 413 -4.86 16.33 25.36
CA LEU A 413 -3.43 16.65 25.42
C LEU A 413 -2.60 15.72 24.54
N ALA A 414 -2.94 14.43 24.56
CA ALA A 414 -2.29 13.38 23.80
C ALA A 414 -3.25 12.19 23.65
N TRP A 415 -3.06 11.37 22.62
CA TRP A 415 -3.95 10.25 22.32
C TRP A 415 -3.19 9.02 21.82
N GLY A 416 -3.82 7.86 21.89
CA GLY A 416 -3.28 6.63 21.31
C GLY A 416 -4.35 5.55 21.20
N ASN A 417 -4.25 4.74 20.15
CA ASN A 417 -5.20 3.68 19.86
C ASN A 417 -4.50 2.32 19.88
N ILE A 418 -5.19 1.30 20.42
CA ILE A 418 -4.66 -0.06 20.52
C ILE A 418 -5.67 -1.03 19.89
N ASN A 419 -5.20 -1.95 19.07
CA ASN A 419 -6.02 -3.06 18.59
C ASN A 419 -6.22 -4.08 19.73
N MET A 420 -7.45 -4.54 19.95
CA MET A 420 -7.73 -5.51 21.01
C MET A 420 -7.25 -6.92 20.69
N PHE A 421 -6.99 -7.19 19.41
CA PHE A 421 -6.41 -8.43 18.95
C PHE A 421 -5.11 -8.14 18.20
N ASP A 422 -4.14 -9.06 18.28
CA ASP A 422 -2.94 -9.02 17.46
C ASP A 422 -3.20 -9.59 16.04
N TYR A 423 -2.17 -9.59 15.19
CA TYR A 423 -2.24 -10.13 13.82
C TYR A 423 -2.45 -11.66 13.78
N ARG A 424 -2.26 -12.36 14.90
CA ARG A 424 -2.49 -13.80 15.08
C ARG A 424 -3.84 -14.11 15.70
N ASN A 425 -4.73 -13.12 15.80
CA ASN A 425 -6.06 -13.22 16.40
C ASN A 425 -6.04 -13.47 17.92
N SER A 426 -4.93 -13.22 18.62
CA SER A 426 -4.85 -13.34 20.07
C SER A 426 -5.33 -12.07 20.74
N LEU A 427 -6.15 -12.20 21.79
CA LEU A 427 -6.60 -11.08 22.61
C LEU A 427 -5.41 -10.46 23.35
N LEU A 428 -5.35 -9.14 23.39
CA LEU A 428 -4.34 -8.39 24.13
C LEU A 428 -4.48 -8.62 25.64
N THR A 429 -3.36 -8.95 26.31
CA THR A 429 -3.34 -9.24 27.76
C THR A 429 -2.13 -8.62 28.45
N GLY A 430 -2.24 -8.40 29.76
CA GLY A 430 -1.12 -7.92 30.58
C GLY A 430 -0.80 -6.43 30.35
N LYS A 431 0.44 -6.05 30.62
CA LYS A 431 0.88 -4.65 30.62
C LYS A 431 1.28 -4.18 29.23
N VAL A 432 0.85 -2.98 28.87
CA VAL A 432 1.16 -2.32 27.61
C VAL A 432 1.62 -0.89 27.89
N SER A 433 2.79 -0.55 27.37
CA SER A 433 3.30 0.82 27.37
C SER A 433 2.97 1.46 26.02
N LEU A 434 2.15 2.51 26.04
CA LEU A 434 1.69 3.22 24.86
C LEU A 434 2.26 4.63 24.83
N THR A 435 3.22 4.87 23.94
CA THR A 435 3.72 6.22 23.68
C THR A 435 2.70 6.96 22.82
N LEU A 436 2.27 8.13 23.29
CA LEU A 436 1.11 8.83 22.76
C LEU A 436 1.48 9.79 21.61
N TRP A 437 0.49 10.06 20.78
CA TRP A 437 0.54 11.00 19.67
C TRP A 437 0.08 12.39 20.09
N THR A 438 0.57 13.39 19.38
CA THR A 438 0.14 14.79 19.56
C THR A 438 -1.24 15.01 18.96
N VAL A 439 -1.98 15.98 19.52
CA VAL A 439 -3.33 16.31 19.06
C VAL A 439 -3.26 16.98 17.69
N PRO A 440 -4.01 16.49 16.68
CA PRO A 440 -4.12 17.15 15.39
C PRO A 440 -4.67 18.57 15.53
N LYS A 441 -4.18 19.51 14.71
CA LYS A 441 -4.65 20.90 14.72
C LYS A 441 -6.14 20.96 14.39
N GLY A 442 -6.91 21.72 15.18
CA GLY A 442 -8.35 21.91 14.97
C GLY A 442 -9.24 20.75 15.43
N MET A 443 -8.70 19.79 16.19
CA MET A 443 -9.48 18.71 16.78
C MET A 443 -10.00 19.09 18.17
N ASP A 444 -11.30 19.29 18.28
CA ASP A 444 -11.99 19.56 19.56
C ASP A 444 -12.51 18.28 20.24
N ALA A 445 -12.50 17.15 19.54
CA ALA A 445 -12.90 15.86 20.09
C ALA A 445 -11.93 15.39 21.19
N LEU A 446 -12.48 14.76 22.23
CA LEU A 446 -11.70 14.24 23.35
C LEU A 446 -11.09 12.86 23.09
N LEU A 447 -11.39 12.24 21.94
CA LEU A 447 -10.80 10.98 21.48
C LEU A 447 -10.58 11.05 19.97
N ASN A 448 -9.45 10.49 19.51
CA ASN A 448 -9.14 10.39 18.08
C ASN A 448 -9.27 8.93 17.59
N HIS A 449 -10.50 8.44 17.45
CA HIS A 449 -10.78 7.06 17.05
C HIS A 449 -10.40 6.74 15.58
N LEU A 450 -10.26 7.77 14.73
CA LEU A 450 -9.79 7.64 13.34
C LEU A 450 -8.26 7.62 13.22
N GLY A 451 -7.55 7.95 14.31
CA GLY A 451 -6.10 7.95 14.34
C GLY A 451 -5.48 6.56 14.19
N THR A 452 -4.22 6.53 13.78
CA THR A 452 -3.42 5.30 13.65
C THR A 452 -3.36 4.52 14.96
N THR A 453 -3.24 3.19 14.85
CA THR A 453 -3.08 2.27 15.97
C THR A 453 -1.60 2.01 16.25
N GLY A 454 -1.28 1.75 17.51
CA GLY A 454 0.08 1.48 17.95
C GLY A 454 0.76 2.67 18.63
N SER A 455 1.91 2.37 19.22
CA SER A 455 2.73 3.33 19.96
C SER A 455 3.45 4.27 19.00
N ASN A 456 3.48 5.55 19.34
CA ASN A 456 4.31 6.54 18.67
C ASN A 456 5.80 6.10 18.71
N PRO A 457 6.52 6.06 17.58
CA PRO A 457 7.94 5.72 17.54
C PRO A 457 8.83 6.71 18.31
N ASN A 458 8.38 7.95 18.50
CA ASN A 458 9.12 8.95 19.26
C ASN A 458 9.05 8.65 20.77
N LYS A 459 10.13 8.07 21.31
CA LYS A 459 10.25 7.70 22.74
C LYS A 459 10.30 8.89 23.70
N ASP A 460 10.55 10.09 23.20
CA ASP A 460 10.56 11.32 24.01
C ASP A 460 9.15 11.90 24.19
N ALA A 461 8.10 11.24 23.70
CA ALA A 461 6.71 11.67 23.90
C ALA A 461 6.10 11.07 25.19
N PRO A 462 4.95 11.60 25.67
CA PRO A 462 4.26 11.04 26.83
C PRO A 462 3.91 9.56 26.64
N CYS A 463 4.23 8.72 27.61
CA CYS A 463 3.93 7.29 27.57
C CYS A 463 2.92 6.95 28.67
N LEU A 464 1.80 6.33 28.28
CA LEU A 464 0.76 5.83 29.17
C LEU A 464 0.93 4.33 29.38
N GLU A 465 1.02 3.88 30.62
CA GLU A 465 1.01 2.46 30.96
C GLU A 465 -0.42 2.01 31.31
N VAL A 466 -0.88 0.96 30.63
CA VAL A 466 -2.17 0.33 30.88
C VAL A 466 -1.97 -1.17 31.13
N GLU A 467 -2.88 -1.80 31.87
CA GLU A 467 -2.87 -3.24 32.10
C GLU A 467 -4.24 -3.84 31.77
N PHE A 468 -4.21 -4.91 30.98
CA PHE A 468 -5.37 -5.72 30.63
C PHE A 468 -5.42 -6.96 31.51
N ASP A 469 -6.60 -7.57 31.61
CA ASP A 469 -6.75 -8.87 32.28
C ASP A 469 -5.79 -9.91 31.68
N ARG A 470 -5.25 -10.76 32.56
CA ARG A 470 -4.33 -11.83 32.20
C ARG A 470 -5.09 -13.14 32.13
N PHE A 471 -4.97 -13.82 30.99
CA PHE A 471 -5.57 -15.14 30.79
C PHE A 471 -4.46 -16.17 30.57
N ALA A 472 -4.62 -17.34 31.19
CA ALA A 472 -3.78 -18.51 30.95
C ALA A 472 -4.73 -19.71 30.81
N PRO A 473 -4.85 -20.34 29.63
CA PRO A 473 -4.03 -20.17 28.42
C PRO A 473 -4.31 -18.89 27.63
N THR A 474 -3.58 -18.64 26.52
CA THR A 474 -3.82 -17.48 25.65
C THR A 474 -5.22 -17.52 25.05
N VAL A 475 -5.87 -16.37 24.97
CA VAL A 475 -7.22 -16.25 24.41
C VAL A 475 -7.12 -15.84 22.94
N SER A 476 -7.81 -16.54 22.05
CA SER A 476 -7.90 -16.20 20.63
C SER A 476 -9.32 -15.92 20.19
N PHE A 477 -9.48 -15.04 19.20
CA PHE A 477 -10.74 -14.87 18.49
C PHE A 477 -11.15 -16.21 17.85
N PRO A 478 -12.45 -16.58 17.85
CA PRO A 478 -12.89 -17.84 17.26
C PRO A 478 -12.53 -17.91 15.78
N ASP A 479 -12.15 -19.09 15.30
CA ASP A 479 -11.91 -19.29 13.88
C ASP A 479 -13.22 -19.22 13.06
N GLY A 480 -13.09 -19.16 11.73
CA GLY A 480 -14.25 -19.03 10.85
C GLY A 480 -15.24 -20.18 11.00
N PHE A 481 -14.78 -21.41 11.27
CA PHE A 481 -15.66 -22.56 11.45
C PHE A 481 -16.50 -22.41 12.72
N ALA A 482 -15.89 -22.05 13.85
CA ALA A 482 -16.59 -21.82 15.10
C ALA A 482 -17.61 -20.67 14.98
N VAL A 483 -17.26 -19.59 14.27
CA VAL A 483 -18.19 -18.48 14.02
C VAL A 483 -19.38 -18.91 13.18
N GLU A 484 -19.15 -19.70 12.12
CA GLU A 484 -20.22 -20.22 11.27
C GLU A 484 -21.16 -21.18 12.02
N ASP A 485 -20.60 -22.11 12.80
CA ASP A 485 -21.40 -23.09 13.55
C ASP A 485 -22.27 -22.40 14.61
N TYR A 486 -21.72 -21.39 15.29
CA TYR A 486 -22.48 -20.55 16.20
C TYR A 486 -23.57 -19.75 15.48
N GLY A 487 -23.27 -19.15 14.32
CA GLY A 487 -24.27 -18.45 13.52
C GLY A 487 -25.43 -19.37 13.09
N ARG A 488 -25.15 -20.63 12.74
CA ARG A 488 -26.18 -21.63 12.40
C ARG A 488 -27.01 -22.00 13.62
N PHE A 489 -26.37 -22.16 14.78
CA PHE A 489 -27.06 -22.37 16.05
C PHE A 489 -28.00 -21.21 16.35
N VAL A 490 -27.54 -19.96 16.28
CA VAL A 490 -28.37 -18.76 16.49
C VAL A 490 -29.56 -18.72 15.52
N THR A 491 -29.34 -19.05 14.25
CA THR A 491 -30.42 -19.12 13.24
C THR A 491 -31.44 -20.22 13.52
N SER A 492 -31.02 -21.31 14.18
CA SER A 492 -31.90 -22.42 14.55
C SER A 492 -32.77 -22.13 15.77
N ILE A 493 -32.44 -21.09 16.55
CA ILE A 493 -33.27 -20.65 17.67
C ILE A 493 -34.49 -19.94 17.09
N PRO A 494 -35.72 -20.41 17.39
CA PRO A 494 -36.94 -19.73 16.97
C PRO A 494 -37.12 -18.44 17.78
N LEU A 495 -36.43 -17.38 17.38
CA LEU A 495 -36.80 -16.01 17.73
C LEU A 495 -37.95 -15.60 16.81
N VAL A 496 -38.96 -14.96 17.41
CA VAL A 496 -40.21 -14.44 16.82
C VAL A 496 -40.17 -14.35 15.30
N GLU A 497 -41.05 -15.12 14.63
CA GLU A 497 -41.23 -15.24 13.19
C GLU A 497 -40.84 -13.98 12.38
N SER A 498 -39.58 -13.89 11.91
CA SER A 498 -39.29 -13.07 10.73
C SER A 498 -39.72 -13.86 9.50
N ALA A 499 -41.03 -14.09 9.37
CA ALA A 499 -41.59 -14.62 8.15
C ALA A 499 -41.20 -13.64 7.04
N LEU A 500 -40.32 -14.06 6.12
CA LEU A 500 -40.17 -13.40 4.83
C LEU A 500 -41.59 -13.13 4.32
N PRO A 501 -41.96 -11.90 3.93
CA PRO A 501 -43.32 -11.61 3.51
C PRO A 501 -43.70 -12.58 2.39
N THR A 502 -44.59 -13.53 2.69
CA THR A 502 -45.09 -14.49 1.69
C THR A 502 -45.96 -13.78 0.65
N ASP A 503 -46.35 -12.55 0.95
CA ASP A 503 -47.14 -11.64 0.12
C ASP A 503 -46.24 -10.87 -0.86
N SER A 504 -46.34 -11.21 -2.15
CA SER A 504 -45.45 -10.73 -3.21
C SER A 504 -45.47 -9.20 -3.40
N ALA A 505 -46.62 -8.55 -3.12
CA ALA A 505 -46.79 -7.11 -3.24
C ALA A 505 -46.08 -6.32 -2.12
N LYS A 506 -46.03 -6.87 -0.90
CA LYS A 506 -45.26 -6.28 0.20
C LYS A 506 -43.77 -6.43 -0.04
N LEU A 507 -43.34 -7.57 -0.58
CA LEU A 507 -41.94 -7.79 -0.91
C LEU A 507 -41.44 -6.82 -2.00
N SER A 508 -42.25 -6.52 -3.02
CA SER A 508 -41.86 -5.54 -4.05
C SER A 508 -41.73 -4.13 -3.49
N SER A 509 -42.71 -3.67 -2.70
CA SER A 509 -42.66 -2.36 -2.04
C SER A 509 -41.44 -2.22 -1.12
N ASN A 510 -41.15 -3.28 -0.36
CA ASN A 510 -39.98 -3.29 0.52
C ASN A 510 -38.66 -3.29 -0.27
N VAL A 511 -38.58 -3.96 -1.42
CA VAL A 511 -37.39 -3.92 -2.29
C VAL A 511 -37.19 -2.52 -2.89
N GLU A 512 -38.26 -1.83 -3.28
CA GLU A 512 -38.16 -0.43 -3.72
C GLU A 512 -37.60 0.47 -2.61
N SER A 513 -38.08 0.31 -1.38
CA SER A 513 -37.55 1.02 -0.22
C SER A 513 -36.06 0.72 0.03
N LEU A 514 -35.63 -0.54 -0.14
CA LEU A 514 -34.22 -0.91 -0.03
C LEU A 514 -33.35 -0.26 -1.11
N LEU A 515 -33.87 -0.13 -2.34
CA LEU A 515 -33.18 0.56 -3.44
C LEU A 515 -33.07 2.06 -3.16
N GLU A 516 -34.09 2.67 -2.55
CA GLU A 516 -34.02 4.06 -2.09
C GLU A 516 -32.95 4.25 -1.02
N ILE A 517 -32.89 3.36 -0.03
CA ILE A 517 -31.86 3.38 1.02
C ILE A 517 -30.47 3.18 0.42
N GLN A 518 -30.30 2.25 -0.51
CA GLN A 518 -29.05 2.01 -1.23
C GLN A 518 -28.59 3.25 -1.99
N ALA A 519 -29.52 3.98 -2.62
CA ALA A 519 -29.20 5.17 -3.41
C ALA A 519 -28.86 6.39 -2.54
N LYS A 520 -29.04 6.33 -1.22
CA LYS A 520 -28.65 7.41 -0.32
C LYS A 520 -27.14 7.57 -0.28
N ASP A 521 -26.71 8.82 -0.14
CA ASP A 521 -25.30 9.17 -0.03
C ASP A 521 -24.62 8.41 1.15
N PRO A 522 -23.36 7.97 1.01
CA PRO A 522 -22.62 7.32 2.10
C PRO A 522 -22.55 8.14 3.40
N LEU A 523 -22.64 9.47 3.34
CA LEU A 523 -22.61 10.35 4.51
C LEU A 523 -23.99 10.58 5.14
N SER A 524 -25.08 10.14 4.50
CA SER A 524 -26.41 10.26 5.11
C SER A 524 -26.54 9.31 6.28
N GLU A 525 -26.91 9.83 7.45
CA GLU A 525 -27.22 9.00 8.62
C GLU A 525 -28.48 8.16 8.35
N LEU A 526 -28.38 6.86 8.65
CA LEU A 526 -29.52 5.95 8.65
C LEU A 526 -30.31 6.11 9.95
N SER A 527 -31.63 6.23 9.83
CA SER A 527 -32.51 6.17 11.00
C SER A 527 -32.55 4.75 11.58
N GLU A 528 -32.85 4.63 12.88
CA GLU A 528 -32.96 3.31 13.53
C GLU A 528 -34.04 2.42 12.88
N GLN A 529 -35.11 3.02 12.36
CA GLN A 529 -36.15 2.30 11.60
C GLN A 529 -35.62 1.69 10.31
N GLU A 530 -34.73 2.41 9.61
CA GLU A 530 -34.09 1.91 8.39
C GLU A 530 -33.07 0.81 8.71
N LYS A 531 -32.33 0.94 9.82
CA LYS A 531 -31.42 -0.10 10.28
C LYS A 531 -32.16 -1.38 10.64
N ASP A 532 -33.25 -1.28 11.40
CA ASP A 532 -34.10 -2.42 11.76
C ASP A 532 -34.66 -3.09 10.48
N MET A 533 -35.16 -2.30 9.53
CA MET A 533 -35.65 -2.80 8.24
C MET A 533 -34.55 -3.51 7.43
N LEU A 534 -33.36 -2.91 7.32
CA LEU A 534 -32.21 -3.50 6.63
C LEU A 534 -31.83 -4.84 7.26
N TRP A 535 -31.77 -4.89 8.58
CA TRP A 535 -31.43 -6.10 9.32
C TRP A 535 -32.49 -7.19 9.16
N ASP A 536 -33.78 -6.86 9.25
CA ASP A 536 -34.88 -7.80 9.03
C ASP A 536 -34.87 -8.35 7.59
N MET A 537 -34.55 -7.49 6.62
CA MET A 537 -34.50 -7.85 5.20
C MET A 537 -33.12 -8.30 4.70
N ARG A 538 -32.16 -8.58 5.58
CA ARG A 538 -30.77 -8.92 5.23
C ARG A 538 -30.62 -10.01 4.15
N HIS A 539 -31.47 -11.04 4.17
CA HIS A 539 -31.49 -12.09 3.15
C HIS A 539 -31.99 -11.62 1.79
N VAL A 540 -32.93 -10.66 1.76
CA VAL A 540 -33.42 -10.02 0.54
C VAL A 540 -32.36 -9.10 -0.04
N CYS A 541 -31.69 -8.30 0.80
CA CYS A 541 -30.53 -7.47 0.39
C CYS A 541 -29.49 -8.34 -0.32
N CYS A 542 -29.06 -9.44 0.30
CA CYS A 542 -28.10 -10.37 -0.28
C CYS A 542 -28.49 -10.90 -1.67
N LYS A 543 -29.78 -11.21 -1.90
CA LYS A 543 -30.26 -11.85 -3.13
C LYS A 543 -30.68 -10.89 -4.24
N LYS A 544 -31.15 -9.69 -3.88
CA LYS A 544 -31.83 -8.76 -4.79
C LYS A 544 -31.12 -7.41 -4.91
N VAL A 545 -30.43 -6.97 -3.86
CA VAL A 545 -29.79 -5.65 -3.79
C VAL A 545 -28.39 -5.76 -3.16
N PRO A 546 -27.42 -6.44 -3.83
CA PRO A 546 -26.09 -6.69 -3.25
C PRO A 546 -25.31 -5.44 -2.88
N ASP A 547 -25.51 -4.36 -3.63
CA ASP A 547 -24.84 -3.07 -3.42
C ASP A 547 -25.39 -2.31 -2.20
N ALA A 548 -26.44 -2.79 -1.53
CA ALA A 548 -26.89 -2.26 -0.24
C ALA A 548 -26.04 -2.74 0.95
N LEU A 549 -24.99 -3.55 0.70
CA LEU A 549 -24.12 -4.09 1.74
C LEU A 549 -23.53 -3.03 2.68
N PRO A 550 -23.00 -1.87 2.21
CA PRO A 550 -22.44 -0.86 3.10
C PRO A 550 -23.46 -0.36 4.14
N LYS A 551 -24.71 -0.13 3.69
CA LYS A 551 -25.83 0.29 4.55
C LYS A 551 -26.26 -0.82 5.50
N LEU A 552 -26.31 -2.07 5.03
CA LEU A 552 -26.60 -3.22 5.89
C LEU A 552 -25.54 -3.38 7.00
N LEU A 553 -24.25 -3.17 6.69
CA LEU A 553 -23.18 -3.25 7.68
C LEU A 553 -23.25 -2.14 8.73
N GLU A 554 -23.77 -0.95 8.38
CA GLU A 554 -24.08 0.12 9.34
C GLU A 554 -25.29 -0.21 10.24
N ALA A 555 -26.14 -1.16 9.83
CA ALA A 555 -27.26 -1.65 10.63
C ALA A 555 -26.88 -2.81 11.57
N VAL A 556 -25.70 -3.43 11.38
CA VAL A 556 -25.22 -4.53 12.21
C VAL A 556 -24.87 -4.01 13.60
N LYS A 557 -25.41 -4.66 14.64
CA LYS A 557 -24.98 -4.42 16.03
C LYS A 557 -23.65 -5.13 16.29
N TRP A 558 -22.54 -4.45 16.05
CA TRP A 558 -21.18 -5.01 16.18
C TRP A 558 -20.78 -5.38 17.62
N ASN A 559 -21.51 -4.89 18.61
CA ASN A 559 -21.39 -5.25 20.02
C ASN A 559 -22.26 -6.47 20.42
N SER A 560 -22.72 -7.26 19.44
CA SER A 560 -23.47 -8.50 19.66
C SER A 560 -22.89 -9.61 18.79
N ARG A 561 -22.30 -10.64 19.42
CA ARG A 561 -21.72 -11.76 18.67
C ARG A 561 -22.75 -12.52 17.82
N ASP A 562 -24.02 -12.50 18.23
CA ASP A 562 -25.12 -13.15 17.53
C ASP A 562 -25.39 -12.48 16.18
N ASN A 563 -25.41 -11.14 16.17
CA ASN A 563 -25.59 -10.35 14.95
C ASN A 563 -24.38 -10.50 14.03
N VAL A 564 -23.17 -10.39 14.59
CA VAL A 564 -21.92 -10.54 13.83
C VAL A 564 -21.82 -11.93 13.19
N ALA A 565 -22.14 -13.01 13.92
CA ALA A 565 -22.10 -14.37 13.39
C ALA A 565 -23.12 -14.59 12.25
N GLN A 566 -24.34 -14.05 12.39
CA GLN A 566 -25.34 -14.09 11.30
C GLN A 566 -24.88 -13.29 10.07
N MET A 567 -24.27 -12.13 10.27
CA MET A 567 -23.72 -11.34 9.17
C MET A 567 -22.60 -12.08 8.44
N PHE A 568 -21.73 -12.79 9.18
CA PHE A 568 -20.62 -13.55 8.58
C PHE A 568 -21.14 -14.72 7.72
N LEU A 569 -22.21 -15.39 8.16
CA LEU A 569 -22.89 -16.41 7.33
C LEU A 569 -23.43 -15.82 6.03
N LEU A 570 -24.00 -14.61 6.06
CA LEU A 570 -24.47 -13.92 4.86
C LEU A 570 -23.32 -13.51 3.94
N LEU A 571 -22.24 -12.96 4.51
CA LEU A 571 -21.05 -12.54 3.77
C LEU A 571 -20.38 -13.70 3.01
N ASN A 572 -20.39 -14.91 3.58
CA ASN A 572 -19.89 -16.12 2.92
C ASN A 572 -20.60 -16.46 1.61
N VAL A 573 -21.88 -16.09 1.47
CA VAL A 573 -22.70 -16.33 0.28
C VAL A 573 -23.04 -15.05 -0.47
N TRP A 574 -22.45 -13.92 -0.08
CA TRP A 574 -22.76 -12.62 -0.67
C TRP A 574 -22.24 -12.55 -2.12
N PRO A 575 -23.08 -12.17 -3.09
CA PRO A 575 -22.63 -12.06 -4.48
C PRO A 575 -21.67 -10.88 -4.66
N PRO A 576 -20.82 -10.88 -5.70
CA PRO A 576 -19.94 -9.75 -5.97
C PRO A 576 -20.70 -8.43 -6.12
N VAL A 577 -20.21 -7.39 -5.45
CA VAL A 577 -20.72 -6.02 -5.53
C VAL A 577 -20.00 -5.22 -6.62
N SER A 578 -20.51 -4.03 -6.94
CA SER A 578 -19.85 -3.11 -7.87
C SER A 578 -18.47 -2.66 -7.37
N PRO A 579 -17.52 -2.29 -8.25
CA PRO A 579 -16.24 -1.73 -7.82
C PRO A 579 -16.39 -0.51 -6.92
N GLU A 580 -17.37 0.34 -7.17
CA GLU A 580 -17.66 1.55 -6.40
C GLU A 580 -18.07 1.20 -4.97
N THR A 581 -19.00 0.25 -4.81
CA THR A 581 -19.41 -0.29 -3.49
C THR A 581 -18.22 -0.95 -2.77
N ALA A 582 -17.40 -1.73 -3.48
CA ALA A 582 -16.25 -2.39 -2.89
C ALA A 582 -15.17 -1.39 -2.42
N LEU A 583 -15.01 -0.26 -3.09
CA LEU A 583 -14.13 0.83 -2.65
C LEU A 583 -14.64 1.48 -1.35
N GLU A 584 -15.95 1.70 -1.22
CA GLU A 584 -16.56 2.23 0.01
C GLU A 584 -16.28 1.33 1.22
N LEU A 585 -16.33 0.00 1.04
CA LEU A 585 -16.04 -0.99 2.08
C LEU A 585 -14.58 -1.01 2.56
N LEU A 586 -13.70 -0.21 1.94
CA LEU A 586 -12.31 0.01 2.37
C LEU A 586 -12.14 1.35 3.10
N ASP A 587 -13.21 2.10 3.37
CA ASP A 587 -13.13 3.29 4.21
C ASP A 587 -12.93 2.93 5.70
N CYS A 588 -12.59 3.93 6.52
CA CYS A 588 -12.41 3.82 7.97
C CYS A 588 -13.67 3.43 8.74
N LYS A 589 -14.86 3.55 8.14
CA LYS A 589 -16.12 3.03 8.70
C LYS A 589 -16.09 1.51 8.87
N TYR A 590 -15.49 0.79 7.92
CA TYR A 590 -15.52 -0.67 7.84
C TYR A 590 -14.19 -1.25 8.33
N ALA A 591 -14.09 -1.45 9.64
CA ALA A 591 -12.87 -1.97 10.28
C ALA A 591 -12.80 -3.50 10.31
N ASP A 592 -13.88 -4.20 9.95
CA ASP A 592 -13.89 -5.66 9.99
C ASP A 592 -12.97 -6.29 8.93
N PRO A 593 -11.99 -7.14 9.32
CA PRO A 593 -11.06 -7.75 8.37
C PRO A 593 -11.72 -8.65 7.33
N PHE A 594 -12.85 -9.30 7.67
CA PHE A 594 -13.53 -10.20 6.74
C PHE A 594 -14.29 -9.43 5.67
N VAL A 595 -14.96 -8.34 6.04
CA VAL A 595 -15.57 -7.38 5.10
C VAL A 595 -14.52 -6.83 4.13
N ARG A 596 -13.41 -6.31 4.65
CA ARG A 596 -12.33 -5.73 3.82
C ARG A 596 -11.70 -6.77 2.89
N LYS A 597 -11.51 -8.00 3.35
CA LYS A 597 -11.03 -9.11 2.54
C LYS A 597 -11.96 -9.41 1.36
N LEU A 598 -13.29 -9.41 1.57
CA LEU A 598 -14.25 -9.61 0.49
C LEU A 598 -14.25 -8.43 -0.50
N ALA A 599 -14.19 -7.19 0.00
CA ALA A 599 -14.08 -6.00 -0.83
C ALA A 599 -12.87 -6.08 -1.77
N VAL A 600 -11.68 -6.40 -1.25
CA VAL A 600 -10.47 -6.57 -2.08
C VAL A 600 -10.62 -7.71 -3.09
N ARG A 601 -11.23 -8.84 -2.71
CA ARG A 601 -11.48 -9.96 -3.63
C ARG A 601 -12.42 -9.59 -4.78
N TRP A 602 -13.41 -8.73 -4.52
CA TRP A 602 -14.28 -8.21 -5.58
C TRP A 602 -13.52 -7.26 -6.49
N LEU A 603 -12.71 -6.36 -5.92
CA LEU A 603 -11.84 -5.46 -6.70
C LEU A 603 -10.82 -6.22 -7.57
N ASP A 604 -10.14 -7.25 -7.07
CA ASP A 604 -9.18 -8.03 -7.87
C ASP A 604 -9.82 -8.70 -9.09
N LYS A 605 -11.14 -8.97 -9.03
CA LYS A 605 -11.91 -9.56 -10.13
C LYS A 605 -12.51 -8.53 -11.09
N SER A 606 -13.05 -7.42 -10.58
CA SER A 606 -13.86 -6.48 -11.36
C SER A 606 -13.10 -5.22 -11.79
N LEU A 607 -12.04 -4.83 -11.07
CA LEU A 607 -11.33 -3.58 -11.29
C LEU A 607 -10.28 -3.72 -12.40
N THR A 608 -10.42 -2.91 -13.45
CA THR A 608 -9.42 -2.81 -14.53
C THR A 608 -8.19 -2.04 -14.05
N ASP A 609 -7.03 -2.26 -14.71
CA ASP A 609 -5.82 -1.46 -14.44
C ASP A 609 -6.03 0.04 -14.66
N ASP A 610 -6.91 0.41 -15.59
CA ASP A 610 -7.27 1.79 -15.88
C ASP A 610 -8.00 2.43 -14.70
N THR A 611 -9.07 1.80 -14.22
CA THR A 611 -9.83 2.31 -13.07
C THR A 611 -9.01 2.24 -11.78
N LEU A 612 -8.19 1.19 -11.59
CA LEU A 612 -7.26 1.10 -10.47
C LEU A 612 -6.28 2.28 -10.44
N SER A 613 -5.72 2.65 -11.59
CA SER A 613 -4.81 3.80 -11.69
C SER A 613 -5.48 5.12 -11.29
N GLN A 614 -6.79 5.27 -11.54
CA GLN A 614 -7.56 6.46 -11.17
C GLN A 614 -7.82 6.55 -9.66
N PHE A 615 -8.01 5.42 -8.98
CA PHE A 615 -8.29 5.36 -7.53
C PHE A 615 -7.07 4.97 -6.68
N LEU A 616 -5.87 4.90 -7.27
CA LEU A 616 -4.69 4.38 -6.59
C LEU A 616 -4.30 5.21 -5.37
N LEU A 617 -4.47 6.54 -5.42
CA LEU A 617 -4.25 7.42 -4.28
C LEU A 617 -5.14 7.03 -3.10
N GLN A 618 -6.44 6.89 -3.34
CA GLN A 618 -7.43 6.55 -2.33
C GLN A 618 -7.12 5.18 -1.72
N LEU A 619 -6.82 4.18 -2.55
CA LEU A 619 -6.45 2.84 -2.10
C LEU A 619 -5.15 2.81 -1.28
N VAL A 620 -4.16 3.64 -1.62
CA VAL A 620 -2.94 3.79 -0.81
C VAL A 620 -3.25 4.45 0.53
N GLN A 621 -4.17 5.43 0.58
CA GLN A 621 -4.56 6.05 1.84
C GLN A 621 -5.34 5.07 2.74
N THR A 622 -6.19 4.20 2.18
CA THR A 622 -6.98 3.23 2.97
C THR A 622 -6.14 2.13 3.60
N LEU A 623 -4.88 1.94 3.18
CA LEU A 623 -3.90 1.10 3.89
C LEU A 623 -3.66 1.58 5.33
N LYS A 624 -3.80 2.89 5.61
CA LYS A 624 -3.63 3.45 6.97
C LYS A 624 -4.71 2.99 7.95
N TYR A 625 -5.84 2.48 7.43
CA TYR A 625 -6.94 1.95 8.22
C TYR A 625 -6.87 0.43 8.38
N GLU A 626 -5.93 -0.25 7.71
CA GLU A 626 -5.72 -1.67 7.93
C GLU A 626 -5.14 -1.90 9.34
N PRO A 627 -5.71 -2.82 10.14
CA PRO A 627 -5.27 -3.05 11.50
C PRO A 627 -3.89 -3.72 11.59
N TYR A 628 -3.46 -4.40 10.51
CA TYR A 628 -2.22 -5.18 10.46
C TYR A 628 -1.48 -4.96 9.14
N LEU A 629 -0.16 -5.15 9.16
CA LEU A 629 0.72 -4.99 7.99
C LEU A 629 0.37 -5.98 6.87
N ASP A 630 0.19 -7.25 7.23
CA ASP A 630 -0.16 -8.32 6.31
C ASP A 630 -1.69 -8.39 6.14
N ASN A 631 -2.19 -7.85 5.04
CA ASN A 631 -3.61 -7.79 4.72
C ASN A 631 -3.84 -7.96 3.21
N GLU A 632 -5.09 -8.23 2.84
CA GLU A 632 -5.45 -8.51 1.44
C GLU A 632 -5.24 -7.28 0.54
N LEU A 633 -5.46 -6.07 1.05
CA LEU A 633 -5.29 -4.83 0.29
C LEU A 633 -3.83 -4.56 -0.05
N SER A 634 -2.91 -4.74 0.92
CA SER A 634 -1.47 -4.55 0.72
C SER A 634 -0.91 -5.58 -0.26
N ARG A 635 -1.35 -6.84 -0.17
CA ARG A 635 -1.05 -7.90 -1.16
C ARG A 635 -1.59 -7.60 -2.55
N PHE A 636 -2.85 -7.16 -2.66
CA PHE A 636 -3.48 -6.78 -3.92
C PHE A 636 -2.73 -5.64 -4.61
N LEU A 637 -2.47 -4.54 -3.89
CA LEU A 637 -1.78 -3.38 -4.45
C LEU A 637 -0.35 -3.71 -4.88
N LEU A 638 0.38 -4.51 -4.09
CA LEU A 638 1.71 -4.96 -4.46
C LEU A 638 1.67 -5.88 -5.69
N LYS A 639 0.75 -6.83 -5.74
CA LYS A 639 0.55 -7.74 -6.88
C LYS A 639 0.29 -6.94 -8.17
N ARG A 640 -0.64 -5.98 -8.14
CA ARG A 640 -0.94 -5.13 -9.32
C ARG A 640 0.24 -4.26 -9.72
N SER A 641 0.97 -3.73 -8.74
CA SER A 641 2.18 -2.93 -8.96
C SER A 641 3.32 -3.71 -9.62
N LEU A 642 3.50 -4.98 -9.26
CA LEU A 642 4.54 -5.85 -9.81
C LEU A 642 4.17 -6.44 -11.17
N LEU A 643 2.88 -6.46 -11.53
CA LEU A 643 2.37 -6.93 -12.83
C LEU A 643 2.15 -5.81 -13.85
N ASN A 644 2.16 -4.54 -13.42
CA ASN A 644 2.02 -3.39 -14.31
C ASN A 644 2.98 -2.28 -13.86
N LYS A 645 4.05 -2.02 -14.65
CA LYS A 645 5.12 -1.08 -14.29
C LYS A 645 4.62 0.34 -14.02
N LYS A 646 3.59 0.80 -14.75
CA LYS A 646 3.04 2.15 -14.57
C LYS A 646 2.29 2.28 -13.24
N ILE A 647 1.50 1.28 -12.89
CA ILE A 647 0.86 1.19 -11.57
C ILE A 647 1.93 1.13 -10.50
N GLY A 648 2.94 0.27 -10.66
CA GLY A 648 4.03 0.15 -9.69
C GLY A 648 4.81 1.44 -9.46
N MET A 649 5.10 2.19 -10.52
CA MET A 649 5.74 3.51 -10.41
C MET A 649 4.87 4.50 -9.63
N THR A 650 3.58 4.55 -9.94
CA THR A 650 2.65 5.47 -9.26
C THR A 650 2.46 5.06 -7.80
N PHE A 651 2.29 3.77 -7.52
CA PHE A 651 2.18 3.22 -6.17
C PHE A 651 3.42 3.55 -5.34
N PHE A 652 4.63 3.37 -5.89
CA PHE A 652 5.88 3.71 -5.22
C PHE A 652 5.95 5.19 -4.82
N LEU A 653 5.59 6.10 -5.74
CA LEU A 653 5.58 7.54 -5.45
C LEU A 653 4.56 7.89 -4.36
N LEU A 654 3.37 7.31 -4.42
CA LEU A 654 2.31 7.55 -3.44
C LEU A 654 2.66 7.00 -2.05
N ALA A 655 3.31 5.83 -1.98
CA ALA A 655 3.63 5.18 -0.72
C ALA A 655 4.83 5.80 0.01
N PHE A 656 5.85 6.27 -0.72
CA PHE A 656 7.14 6.65 -0.14
C PHE A 656 7.57 8.10 -0.38
N LYS A 657 6.88 8.83 -1.26
CA LYS A 657 7.25 10.22 -1.62
C LYS A 657 6.09 11.22 -1.41
N SER A 658 5.04 10.84 -0.68
CA SER A 658 3.88 11.70 -0.37
C SER A 658 3.98 12.45 0.95
#